data_AF-A0AAU9S9V2-F1
#
_entry.id   AF-A0AAU9S9V2-F1
#
_cell.length_a   1.000
_cell.length_b   1.000
_cell.length_c   1.000
_cell.angle_alpha   90.00
_cell.angle_beta   90.00
_cell.angle_gamma   90.00
#
_symmetry.space_group_name_H-M   'P 1'
#
loop_
_entity.id
_entity.type
_entity.pdbx_description
1 polymer ?
#
loop_
_entity_poly.entity_id
_entity_poly.type
_entity_poly.pdbx_seq_one_letter_code
_entity_poly.pdbx_strand_id
1 'polypeptide(L)'
;MARCCKLLTGFLLWALLMLAWCEASRSSLNGYDHSNGRLKTDSLIKRGHDITHLKSYVRASSRPVATVSVSEFGARGDGKTDDTQAFLTAWKKACSSNGAVNLLVPEEKTYLLKSIRLTGPCKSILTVQIFGTLSASQKRSDYKDISKWITFDGVNSLSVDGGATGTVNGNGETWWQNSCKRNEAKQCTKAPTALTFYNSKNLRVNNLRVKNAQQIQISIERCSNVQVSNVEVTAPADSPNTDGIHITNTQNIQVSKSIIGTGDDCISIESGSQNVKINDVTCGPGHGISIGSLGDDNSKAFVSGITIDGAKLSGTENGVRIKTYQGGSGTASNIIFQNIQMENVKNPIIIDQNYCDESKCTEQKSAVQVKNVVYRNISGTSASDMAITFNCSKNYPCQGIVLDKTLTMAERGGERGVERGGERGGFARGFGGRGGGRGGPRGRGGRRGGRGAAEEEKWVPVTKLGRLVKDNKIQKIEQIYLHSLPVKEYQIIDLLIGPSLKDEVMKIMPVQKQTRAGQRTRFKAFVVVGDGNGHVGLGVKCSKEVATAIRGGIILAKLSVIPVRRGYWGNKIGKPHTVPCKVTGKCGSVTVRMVPAPRGAGIVAARVPKKVLQFAGIDDVFTSSRGSTKTLGNFVKATFDCLQKTYGFLTPEFWKETRFSKSPYQEFTDELASKATTSTKVLAEAEEQA
;
A
#
# COMPACT_ATOMS: atom_id res chain seq x y z
N MET A 1 44.52 52.39 -20.98
CA MET A 1 44.80 51.68 -19.71
C MET A 1 43.69 51.73 -18.65
N ALA A 2 42.45 52.19 -18.93
CA ALA A 2 41.37 52.21 -17.93
C ALA A 2 40.21 51.21 -18.17
N ARG A 3 40.32 50.30 -19.17
CA ARG A 3 39.29 49.30 -19.47
C ARG A 3 39.68 47.84 -19.18
N CYS A 4 40.96 47.55 -18.90
CA CYS A 4 41.40 46.19 -18.53
C CYS A 4 41.22 45.89 -17.02
N CYS A 5 41.16 46.93 -16.18
CA CYS A 5 41.12 46.76 -14.72
C CYS A 5 39.73 46.37 -14.16
N LYS A 6 38.64 46.62 -14.92
CA LYS A 6 37.26 46.28 -14.46
C LYS A 6 36.85 44.83 -14.76
N LEU A 7 37.52 44.15 -15.70
CA LEU A 7 37.27 42.74 -16.02
C LEU A 7 38.01 41.79 -15.08
N LEU A 8 39.22 42.15 -14.63
CA LEU A 8 39.96 41.34 -13.64
C LEU A 8 39.31 41.37 -12.24
N THR A 9 38.72 42.49 -11.83
CA THR A 9 38.06 42.59 -10.51
C THR A 9 36.75 41.81 -10.46
N GLY A 10 36.03 41.64 -11.58
CA GLY A 10 34.81 40.84 -11.66
C GLY A 10 35.09 39.32 -11.60
N PHE A 11 36.16 38.87 -12.26
CA PHE A 11 36.54 37.46 -12.28
C PHE A 11 37.08 36.96 -10.94
N LEU A 12 37.85 37.78 -10.22
CA LEU A 12 38.36 37.47 -8.88
C LEU A 12 37.25 37.39 -7.83
N LEU A 13 36.20 38.23 -7.94
CA LEU A 13 35.06 38.20 -7.03
C LEU A 13 34.18 36.95 -7.23
N TRP A 14 34.05 36.49 -8.48
CA TRP A 14 33.29 35.28 -8.81
C TRP A 14 34.04 33.99 -8.43
N ALA A 15 35.38 33.97 -8.55
CA ALA A 15 36.21 32.85 -8.13
C ALA A 15 36.25 32.68 -6.59
N LEU A 16 36.27 33.79 -5.83
CA LEU A 16 36.19 33.77 -4.36
C LEU A 16 34.81 33.28 -3.85
N LEU A 17 33.72 33.63 -4.55
CA LEU A 17 32.37 33.14 -4.23
C LEU A 17 32.20 31.63 -4.51
N MET A 18 32.85 31.11 -5.55
CA MET A 18 32.84 29.67 -5.85
C MET A 18 33.68 28.84 -4.89
N LEU A 19 34.81 29.37 -4.39
CA LEU A 19 35.64 28.72 -3.37
C LEU A 19 34.95 28.67 -2.00
N ALA A 20 34.24 29.75 -1.61
CA ALA A 20 33.46 29.78 -0.37
C ALA A 20 32.25 28.82 -0.37
N TRP A 21 31.69 28.50 -1.55
CA TRP A 21 30.60 27.53 -1.68
C TRP A 21 31.09 26.06 -1.70
N CYS A 22 32.36 25.85 -2.09
CA CYS A 22 33.01 24.53 -2.10
C CYS A 22 33.52 24.10 -0.70
N GLU A 23 33.82 25.06 0.20
CA GLU A 23 34.16 24.76 1.61
C GLU A 23 32.92 24.56 2.49
N ALA A 24 31.78 25.19 2.17
CA ALA A 24 30.53 25.01 2.90
C ALA A 24 29.80 23.66 2.62
N SER A 25 30.26 22.91 1.62
CA SER A 25 29.68 21.63 1.20
C SER A 25 30.50 20.39 1.59
N ARG A 26 31.61 20.57 2.34
CA ARG A 26 32.50 19.47 2.78
C ARG A 26 32.44 19.07 4.26
N SER A 27 31.59 19.69 5.08
CA SER A 27 31.46 19.34 6.50
C SER A 27 30.10 18.74 6.86
N SER A 28 29.85 17.53 6.37
CA SER A 28 28.88 16.62 7.01
C SER A 28 29.28 15.18 6.69
N LEU A 29 30.25 14.66 7.45
CA LEU A 29 30.54 13.24 7.54
C LEU A 29 31.19 12.94 8.90
N ASN A 30 30.51 12.05 9.64
CA ASN A 30 30.94 11.24 10.79
C ASN A 30 31.19 11.90 12.16
N GLY A 31 30.63 11.25 13.18
CA GLY A 31 31.14 11.33 14.56
C GLY A 31 30.08 11.21 15.64
N TYR A 32 29.59 9.99 15.90
CA TYR A 32 29.07 9.63 17.22
C TYR A 32 30.29 9.40 18.14
N ASP A 33 30.39 10.10 19.26
CA ASP A 33 31.17 9.66 20.42
C ASP A 33 30.48 10.10 21.72
N HIS A 34 30.42 9.18 22.67
CA HIS A 34 29.90 9.34 24.01
C HIS A 34 31.04 9.74 24.95
N SER A 35 30.98 10.90 25.61
CA SER A 35 31.40 11.02 27.01
C SER A 35 31.18 12.42 27.61
N ASN A 36 30.69 12.37 28.85
CA ASN A 36 30.81 13.34 29.94
C ASN A 36 30.24 14.75 29.82
N GLY A 37 29.37 15.05 30.79
CA GLY A 37 28.69 16.33 30.92
C GLY A 37 29.48 17.37 31.70
N ARG A 38 29.20 18.64 31.37
CA ARG A 38 28.95 19.72 32.33
C ARG A 38 28.40 20.90 31.54
N LEU A 39 27.24 21.41 31.93
CA LEU A 39 26.69 22.67 31.45
C LEU A 39 27.67 23.81 31.79
N LYS A 40 28.01 24.63 30.80
CA LYS A 40 28.22 26.06 30.98
C LYS A 40 27.71 26.83 29.75
N THR A 41 26.96 27.86 30.10
CA THR A 41 26.36 28.94 29.32
C THR A 41 27.36 29.61 28.39
N ASP A 42 26.97 29.83 27.13
CA ASP A 42 27.11 31.12 26.42
C ASP A 42 26.74 30.97 24.94
N SER A 43 25.51 31.36 24.59
CA SER A 43 25.17 31.88 23.25
C SER A 43 23.75 32.49 23.27
N LEU A 44 23.61 33.64 23.94
CA LEU A 44 22.54 34.57 23.64
C LEU A 44 23.03 35.52 22.54
N ILE A 45 22.08 35.96 21.71
CA ILE A 45 22.21 36.92 20.59
C ILE A 45 22.47 36.26 19.21
N LYS A 46 21.38 35.73 18.64
CA LYS A 46 20.95 35.92 17.22
C LYS A 46 19.59 35.26 16.94
N ARG A 47 18.50 35.85 17.47
CA ARG A 47 17.11 35.68 16.96
C ARG A 47 16.30 36.95 17.25
N GLY A 48 16.39 37.92 16.37
CA GLY A 48 15.76 39.24 16.52
C GLY A 48 14.35 39.41 15.92
N HIS A 49 13.74 38.36 15.35
CA HIS A 49 12.46 38.51 14.63
C HIS A 49 11.28 37.67 15.17
N ASP A 50 11.44 36.94 16.28
CA ASP A 50 10.36 36.11 16.88
C ASP A 50 9.74 36.70 18.17
N ILE A 51 10.25 37.81 18.71
CA ILE A 51 9.88 38.30 20.05
C ILE A 51 8.67 39.25 20.03
N THR A 52 8.31 39.83 18.88
CA THR A 52 7.13 40.70 18.77
C THR A 52 5.81 39.92 18.75
N HIS A 53 5.80 38.67 18.30
CA HIS A 53 4.62 37.79 18.28
C HIS A 53 4.40 37.03 19.60
N LEU A 54 5.46 36.71 20.35
CA LEU A 54 5.34 36.08 21.67
C LEU A 54 4.82 37.06 22.74
N LYS A 55 5.13 38.35 22.63
CA LYS A 55 4.61 39.37 23.54
C LYS A 55 3.10 39.64 23.36
N SER A 56 2.54 39.41 22.16
CA SER A 56 1.08 39.49 21.94
C SER A 56 0.35 38.21 22.38
N TYR A 57 1.00 37.04 22.30
CA TYR A 57 0.44 35.76 22.76
C TYR A 57 0.34 35.67 24.29
N VAL A 58 1.35 36.15 25.02
CA VAL A 58 1.34 36.14 26.50
C VAL A 58 0.39 37.22 27.08
N ARG A 59 0.08 38.29 26.33
CA ARG A 59 -0.88 39.33 26.78
C ARG A 59 -2.35 38.98 26.61
N ALA A 60 -2.70 37.91 25.89
CA ALA A 60 -4.08 37.47 25.71
C ALA A 60 -4.60 36.55 26.83
N SER A 61 -3.72 36.08 27.72
CA SER A 61 -4.02 35.05 28.73
C SER A 61 -4.70 35.58 30.01
N SER A 62 -5.05 36.86 30.11
CA SER A 62 -5.62 37.46 31.33
C SER A 62 -7.07 37.91 31.20
N ARG A 63 -7.77 37.56 30.10
CA ARG A 63 -9.21 37.84 29.92
C ARG A 63 -9.98 36.52 29.87
N PRO A 64 -11.12 36.41 30.57
CA PRO A 64 -11.97 35.23 30.48
C PRO A 64 -12.42 35.02 29.02
N VAL A 65 -12.35 33.78 28.55
CA VAL A 65 -12.84 33.41 27.21
C VAL A 65 -14.36 33.57 27.21
N ALA A 66 -14.87 34.44 26.34
CA ALA A 66 -16.30 34.67 26.25
C ALA A 66 -16.96 33.49 25.51
N THR A 67 -18.10 33.01 26.01
CA THR A 67 -18.89 31.97 25.33
C THR A 67 -20.16 32.58 24.75
N VAL A 68 -20.46 32.23 23.51
CA VAL A 68 -21.67 32.62 22.77
C VAL A 68 -22.38 31.33 22.41
N SER A 69 -23.50 31.03 23.06
CA SER A 69 -24.27 29.81 22.79
C SER A 69 -25.32 30.05 21.72
N VAL A 70 -25.47 29.15 20.76
CA VAL A 70 -26.53 29.26 19.72
C VAL A 70 -27.95 29.29 20.33
N SER A 71 -28.14 28.69 21.51
CA SER A 71 -29.43 28.70 22.22
C SER A 71 -29.82 30.08 22.74
N GLU A 72 -28.86 30.98 23.02
CA GLU A 72 -29.13 32.36 23.42
C GLU A 72 -29.73 33.19 22.27
N PHE A 73 -29.58 32.71 21.03
CA PHE A 73 -30.06 33.36 19.81
C PHE A 73 -31.30 32.66 19.21
N GLY A 74 -31.97 31.83 20.02
CA GLY A 74 -33.25 31.20 19.65
C GLY A 74 -33.12 29.86 18.93
N ALA A 75 -31.93 29.26 18.85
CA ALA A 75 -31.78 27.92 18.28
C ALA A 75 -32.46 26.88 19.19
N ARG A 76 -33.43 26.15 18.62
CA ARG A 76 -34.24 25.16 19.36
C ARG A 76 -33.51 23.84 19.56
N GLY A 77 -32.87 23.33 18.51
CA GLY A 77 -32.16 22.06 18.59
C GLY A 77 -33.06 20.82 18.69
N ASP A 78 -34.27 20.89 18.11
CA ASP A 78 -35.30 19.82 18.10
C ASP A 78 -35.25 18.91 16.85
N GLY A 79 -34.31 19.17 15.93
CA GLY A 79 -34.12 18.46 14.66
C GLY A 79 -35.17 18.78 13.59
N LYS A 80 -36.10 19.71 13.85
CA LYS A 80 -37.25 20.02 12.99
C LYS A 80 -37.33 21.50 12.63
N THR A 81 -37.06 22.37 13.59
CA THR A 81 -37.10 23.82 13.43
C THR A 81 -35.85 24.30 12.70
N ASP A 82 -36.01 25.17 11.71
CA ASP A 82 -34.90 25.79 11.00
C ASP A 82 -34.12 26.74 11.91
N ASP A 83 -32.96 26.27 12.39
CA ASP A 83 -32.09 26.99 13.32
C ASP A 83 -31.05 27.89 12.60
N THR A 84 -31.10 27.97 11.27
CA THR A 84 -30.10 28.67 10.44
C THR A 84 -29.92 30.13 10.85
N GLN A 85 -31.01 30.85 11.10
CA GLN A 85 -30.94 32.28 11.44
C GLN A 85 -30.35 32.52 12.84
N ALA A 86 -30.62 31.61 13.79
CA ALA A 86 -30.05 31.67 15.13
C ALA A 86 -28.51 31.48 15.06
N PHE A 87 -28.05 30.51 14.26
CA PHE A 87 -26.62 30.27 14.02
C PHE A 87 -25.94 31.47 13.36
N LEU A 88 -26.56 32.09 12.35
CA LEU A 88 -26.01 33.29 11.70
C LEU A 88 -25.88 34.46 12.69
N THR A 89 -26.85 34.62 13.59
CA THR A 89 -26.86 35.72 14.57
C THR A 89 -25.80 35.47 15.66
N ALA A 90 -25.71 34.24 16.18
CA ALA A 90 -24.67 33.83 17.12
C ALA A 90 -23.27 33.97 16.51
N TRP A 91 -23.08 33.56 15.26
CA TRP A 91 -21.82 33.73 14.52
C TRP A 91 -21.41 35.20 14.41
N LYS A 92 -22.34 36.08 13.99
CA LYS A 92 -22.07 37.52 13.91
C LYS A 92 -21.63 38.10 15.25
N LYS A 93 -22.27 37.70 16.35
CA LYS A 93 -21.87 38.12 17.71
C LYS A 93 -20.49 37.59 18.07
N ALA A 94 -20.22 36.32 17.85
CA ALA A 94 -18.94 35.70 18.17
C ALA A 94 -17.80 36.32 17.36
N CYS A 95 -17.97 36.44 16.04
CA CYS A 95 -16.98 36.96 15.10
C CYS A 95 -16.65 38.45 15.29
N SER A 96 -17.62 39.25 15.74
CA SER A 96 -17.43 40.69 16.01
C SER A 96 -16.89 41.02 17.40
N SER A 97 -16.85 40.03 18.30
CA SER A 97 -16.33 40.19 19.66
C SER A 97 -14.81 40.33 19.69
N ASN A 98 -14.26 40.81 20.82
CA ASN A 98 -12.81 40.98 20.99
C ASN A 98 -12.22 39.85 21.84
N GLY A 99 -11.02 39.41 21.51
CA GLY A 99 -10.31 38.35 22.24
C GLY A 99 -10.70 36.94 21.80
N ALA A 100 -10.45 35.96 22.67
CA ALA A 100 -10.82 34.57 22.42
C ALA A 100 -12.30 34.33 22.73
N VAL A 101 -13.01 33.67 21.81
CA VAL A 101 -14.45 33.43 21.93
C VAL A 101 -14.79 31.99 21.54
N ASN A 102 -15.62 31.34 22.36
CA ASN A 102 -16.20 30.04 22.07
C ASN A 102 -17.62 30.23 21.51
N LEU A 103 -17.87 29.75 20.28
CA LEU A 103 -19.22 29.58 19.76
C LEU A 103 -19.69 28.17 20.11
N LEU A 104 -20.64 28.06 21.04
CA LEU A 104 -21.09 26.79 21.59
C LEU A 104 -22.36 26.30 20.88
N VAL A 105 -22.30 25.07 20.37
CA VAL A 105 -23.44 24.25 19.97
C VAL A 105 -23.64 23.16 21.03
N PRO A 106 -24.63 23.33 21.93
CA PRO A 106 -24.87 22.43 23.06
C PRO A 106 -25.00 20.94 22.67
N GLU A 107 -24.55 20.08 23.58
CA GLU A 107 -24.72 18.62 23.49
C GLU A 107 -26.19 18.19 23.53
N GLU A 108 -26.45 16.93 23.15
CA GLU A 108 -27.77 16.26 23.17
C GLU A 108 -28.88 16.91 22.31
N LYS A 109 -28.58 18.01 21.62
CA LYS A 109 -29.51 18.69 20.72
C LYS A 109 -29.18 18.43 19.25
N THR A 110 -30.21 18.48 18.41
CA THR A 110 -30.08 18.34 16.95
C THR A 110 -30.55 19.62 16.27
N TYR A 111 -29.66 20.33 15.60
CA TYR A 111 -29.96 21.60 14.95
C TYR A 111 -30.16 21.39 13.45
N LEU A 112 -31.38 21.65 12.95
CA LEU A 112 -31.66 21.57 11.52
C LEU A 112 -31.19 22.86 10.85
N LEU A 113 -30.25 22.74 9.91
CA LEU A 113 -29.67 23.87 9.19
C LEU A 113 -29.91 23.72 7.69
N LYS A 114 -30.33 24.82 7.07
CA LYS A 114 -30.26 25.02 5.61
C LYS A 114 -28.83 25.38 5.21
N SER A 115 -28.60 25.66 3.92
CA SER A 115 -27.29 26.14 3.46
C SER A 115 -26.90 27.42 4.22
N ILE A 116 -25.72 27.40 4.84
CA ILE A 116 -25.21 28.44 5.72
C ILE A 116 -23.75 28.76 5.40
N ARG A 117 -23.45 30.06 5.33
CA ARG A 117 -22.10 30.58 5.14
C ARG A 117 -21.72 31.48 6.31
N LEU A 118 -20.64 31.10 6.99
CA LEU A 118 -20.08 31.73 8.17
C LEU A 118 -18.82 32.49 7.75
N THR A 119 -19.01 33.77 7.44
CA THR A 119 -18.00 34.61 6.78
C THR A 119 -17.16 35.39 7.80
N GLY A 120 -15.86 35.49 7.53
CA GLY A 120 -14.91 36.40 8.19
C GLY A 120 -14.58 37.64 7.33
N PRO A 121 -13.50 38.38 7.64
CA PRO A 121 -12.57 38.17 8.75
C PRO A 121 -13.22 38.47 10.10
N CYS A 122 -12.84 37.73 11.14
CA CYS A 122 -13.32 37.94 12.51
C CYS A 122 -12.33 38.78 13.32
N LYS A 123 -12.87 39.59 14.25
CA LYS A 123 -12.08 40.35 15.23
C LYS A 123 -11.61 39.46 16.38
N SER A 124 -12.38 38.42 16.68
CA SER A 124 -12.09 37.42 17.69
C SER A 124 -11.24 36.27 17.14
N ILE A 125 -10.56 35.58 18.06
CA ILE A 125 -10.01 34.24 17.81
C ILE A 125 -11.10 33.25 18.19
N LEU A 126 -11.61 32.52 17.20
CA LEU A 126 -12.81 31.70 17.35
C LEU A 126 -12.49 30.22 17.58
N THR A 127 -13.14 29.66 18.59
CA THR A 127 -13.32 28.22 18.74
C THR A 127 -14.80 27.88 18.58
N VAL A 128 -15.14 27.07 17.58
CA VAL A 128 -16.50 26.55 17.38
C VAL A 128 -16.59 25.18 18.04
N GLN A 129 -17.35 25.10 19.13
CA GLN A 129 -17.56 23.88 19.91
C GLN A 129 -18.86 23.21 19.46
N ILE A 130 -18.75 22.18 18.64
CA ILE A 130 -19.90 21.45 18.10
C ILE A 130 -20.13 20.21 18.97
N PHE A 131 -20.82 20.32 20.11
CA PHE A 131 -21.08 19.15 20.96
C PHE A 131 -22.41 18.45 20.62
N GLY A 132 -23.35 19.17 20.00
CA GLY A 132 -24.58 18.62 19.46
C GLY A 132 -24.46 18.03 18.05
N THR A 133 -25.60 17.75 17.43
CA THR A 133 -25.71 17.33 16.03
C THR A 133 -26.16 18.47 15.15
N LEU A 134 -25.40 18.80 14.10
CA LEU A 134 -25.87 19.63 12.98
C LEU A 134 -26.47 18.71 11.93
N SER A 135 -27.70 18.95 11.49
CA SER A 135 -28.44 18.11 10.57
C SER A 135 -28.88 18.91 9.34
N ALA A 136 -28.61 18.39 8.14
CA ALA A 136 -28.91 19.10 6.90
C ALA A 136 -30.38 18.95 6.51
N SER A 137 -30.96 19.99 5.91
CA SER A 137 -32.30 19.87 5.31
C SER A 137 -32.30 18.86 4.16
N GLN A 138 -33.33 18.01 4.11
CA GLN A 138 -33.54 17.06 2.99
C GLN A 138 -34.17 17.73 1.76
N LYS A 139 -34.71 18.94 1.89
CA LYS A 139 -35.35 19.66 0.79
C LYS A 139 -34.30 20.30 -0.11
N ARG A 140 -34.19 19.86 -1.36
CA ARG A 140 -33.20 20.42 -2.32
C ARG A 140 -33.36 21.93 -2.55
N SER A 141 -34.57 22.47 -2.44
CA SER A 141 -34.86 23.90 -2.56
C SER A 141 -34.26 24.77 -1.43
N ASP A 142 -33.85 24.17 -0.31
CA ASP A 142 -33.26 24.90 0.82
C ASP A 142 -31.77 25.27 0.59
N TYR A 143 -31.18 24.82 -0.52
CA TYR A 143 -29.77 25.04 -0.87
C TYR A 143 -29.66 26.09 -1.97
N LYS A 144 -29.36 27.35 -1.58
CA LYS A 144 -29.14 28.45 -2.54
C LYS A 144 -27.91 28.21 -3.40
N ASP A 145 -26.82 27.79 -2.77
CA ASP A 145 -25.65 27.23 -3.43
C ASP A 145 -25.76 25.71 -3.33
N ILE A 146 -26.12 25.06 -4.44
CA ILE A 146 -26.35 23.61 -4.47
C ILE A 146 -25.06 22.81 -4.20
N SER A 147 -23.89 23.46 -4.24
CA SER A 147 -22.60 22.79 -4.04
C SER A 147 -22.12 22.78 -2.59
N LYS A 148 -22.71 23.59 -1.69
CA LYS A 148 -22.20 23.76 -0.31
C LYS A 148 -23.32 23.85 0.74
N TRP A 149 -23.17 23.09 1.82
CA TRP A 149 -24.06 23.16 2.99
C TRP A 149 -23.52 24.11 4.06
N ILE A 150 -22.51 23.71 4.84
CA ILE A 150 -21.88 24.57 5.86
C ILE A 150 -20.54 25.05 5.33
N THR A 151 -20.35 26.37 5.23
CA THR A 151 -19.09 26.97 4.77
C THR A 151 -18.52 27.95 5.79
N PHE A 152 -17.27 27.75 6.22
CA PHE A 152 -16.46 28.77 6.88
C PHE A 152 -15.59 29.47 5.84
N ASP A 153 -15.80 30.77 5.65
CA ASP A 153 -15.22 31.52 4.54
C ASP A 153 -14.36 32.69 5.05
N GLY A 154 -13.05 32.66 4.80
CA GLY A 154 -12.16 33.75 5.14
C GLY A 154 -11.91 33.93 6.64
N VAL A 155 -11.91 32.83 7.42
CA VAL A 155 -11.76 32.87 8.88
C VAL A 155 -10.35 32.44 9.28
N ASN A 156 -9.56 33.38 9.79
CA ASN A 156 -8.20 33.09 10.23
C ASN A 156 -8.15 32.69 11.72
N SER A 157 -7.24 31.79 12.06
CA SER A 157 -7.05 31.26 13.43
C SER A 157 -8.31 30.61 14.01
N LEU A 158 -9.07 29.91 13.16
CA LEU A 158 -10.28 29.17 13.54
C LEU A 158 -9.92 27.81 14.12
N SER A 159 -10.53 27.46 15.25
CA SER A 159 -10.55 26.10 15.79
C SER A 159 -11.98 25.55 15.75
N VAL A 160 -12.18 24.34 15.25
CA VAL A 160 -13.45 23.59 15.34
C VAL A 160 -13.19 22.35 16.19
N ASP A 161 -13.98 22.16 17.24
CA ASP A 161 -13.86 21.03 18.14
C ASP A 161 -15.22 20.37 18.33
N GLY A 162 -15.33 19.09 17.97
CA GLY A 162 -16.55 18.31 18.14
C GLY A 162 -16.70 17.67 19.53
N GLY A 163 -15.65 17.71 20.37
CA GLY A 163 -15.67 16.99 21.64
C GLY A 163 -15.97 15.50 21.48
N ALA A 164 -16.69 14.90 22.44
CA ALA A 164 -16.96 13.46 22.42
C ALA A 164 -18.14 13.05 21.52
N THR A 165 -19.08 13.96 21.21
CA THR A 165 -20.39 13.67 20.62
C THR A 165 -20.69 14.45 19.33
N GLY A 166 -19.89 15.48 19.03
CA GLY A 166 -20.10 16.41 17.92
C GLY A 166 -20.28 15.72 16.58
N THR A 167 -21.41 15.99 15.93
CA THR A 167 -21.79 15.34 14.68
C THR A 167 -22.29 16.33 13.65
N VAL A 168 -21.80 16.23 12.41
CA VAL A 168 -22.33 16.89 11.22
C VAL A 168 -22.97 15.83 10.33
N ASN A 169 -24.29 15.83 10.17
CA ASN A 169 -25.05 14.85 9.40
C ASN A 169 -25.64 15.49 8.14
N GLY A 170 -25.13 15.11 6.97
CA GLY A 170 -25.56 15.65 5.68
C GLY A 170 -26.90 15.11 5.15
N ASN A 171 -27.48 14.04 5.75
CA ASN A 171 -28.73 13.43 5.26
C ASN A 171 -28.74 13.15 3.73
N GLY A 172 -27.65 12.56 3.23
CA GLY A 172 -27.36 12.42 1.79
C GLY A 172 -28.26 11.46 0.98
N GLU A 173 -29.05 10.58 1.62
CA GLU A 173 -29.81 9.52 0.92
C GLU A 173 -30.66 10.04 -0.25
N THR A 174 -31.40 11.13 -0.03
CA THR A 174 -32.22 11.76 -1.09
C THR A 174 -31.38 12.24 -2.27
N TRP A 175 -30.14 12.66 -2.04
CA TRP A 175 -29.22 13.10 -3.10
C TRP A 175 -28.67 11.89 -3.86
N TRP A 176 -28.29 10.83 -3.16
CA TRP A 176 -27.75 9.61 -3.77
C TRP A 176 -28.78 8.93 -4.67
N GLN A 177 -30.04 8.82 -4.24
CA GLN A 177 -31.14 8.28 -5.05
C GLN A 177 -31.42 9.09 -6.34
N ASN A 178 -30.98 10.35 -6.37
CA ASN A 178 -31.12 11.25 -7.51
C ASN A 178 -29.82 11.46 -8.30
N SER A 179 -28.77 10.70 -7.97
CA SER A 179 -27.50 10.74 -8.68
C SER A 179 -27.54 9.91 -9.96
N CYS A 180 -26.95 10.46 -11.03
CA CYS A 180 -26.72 9.72 -12.28
C CYS A 180 -25.82 8.50 -12.09
N LYS A 181 -25.00 8.46 -11.02
CA LYS A 181 -24.12 7.33 -10.69
C LYS A 181 -24.88 6.11 -10.14
N ARG A 182 -26.10 6.31 -9.63
CA ARG A 182 -27.01 5.20 -9.25
C ARG A 182 -28.02 4.87 -10.35
N ASN A 183 -28.40 5.85 -11.16
CA ASN A 183 -29.34 5.67 -12.26
C ASN A 183 -28.87 6.48 -13.48
N GLU A 184 -28.30 5.80 -14.47
CA GLU A 184 -27.75 6.40 -15.69
C GLU A 184 -28.80 7.16 -16.51
N ALA A 185 -30.09 6.89 -16.33
CA ALA A 185 -31.16 7.63 -17.00
C ALA A 185 -31.38 9.05 -16.40
N LYS A 186 -30.76 9.38 -15.27
CA LYS A 186 -30.84 10.70 -14.64
C LYS A 186 -29.68 11.60 -15.08
N GLN A 187 -29.97 12.89 -15.26
CA GLN A 187 -28.92 13.89 -15.48
C GLN A 187 -28.01 14.01 -14.26
N CYS A 188 -26.69 14.06 -14.47
CA CYS A 188 -25.73 14.31 -13.41
C CYS A 188 -25.92 15.73 -12.86
N THR A 189 -26.29 15.82 -11.57
CA THR A 189 -26.47 17.10 -10.87
C THR A 189 -25.51 17.19 -9.69
N LYS A 190 -25.04 18.39 -9.38
CA LYS A 190 -24.21 18.65 -8.21
C LYS A 190 -25.00 18.41 -6.92
N ALA A 191 -24.28 18.09 -5.85
CA ALA A 191 -24.85 17.93 -4.52
C ALA A 191 -24.00 18.68 -3.48
N PRO A 192 -24.57 19.06 -2.32
CA PRO A 192 -23.85 19.84 -1.33
C PRO A 192 -22.67 19.07 -0.72
N THR A 193 -21.53 19.74 -0.60
CA THR A 193 -20.47 19.36 0.33
C THR A 193 -20.93 19.69 1.75
N ALA A 194 -20.79 18.74 2.69
CA ALA A 194 -21.35 18.91 4.03
C ALA A 194 -20.63 20.01 4.83
N LEU A 195 -19.30 19.96 4.89
CA LEU A 195 -18.48 20.94 5.61
C LEU A 195 -17.34 21.47 4.74
N THR A 196 -17.32 22.78 4.49
CA THR A 196 -16.29 23.44 3.68
C THR A 196 -15.54 24.49 4.48
N PHE A 197 -14.22 24.42 4.46
CA PHE A 197 -13.33 25.48 4.91
C PHE A 197 -12.70 26.14 3.69
N TYR A 198 -12.99 27.42 3.49
CA TYR A 198 -12.59 28.17 2.31
C TYR A 198 -11.72 29.36 2.71
N ASN A 199 -10.61 29.57 1.99
CA ASN A 199 -9.78 30.77 2.06
C ASN A 199 -9.32 31.16 3.48
N SER A 200 -8.97 30.17 4.30
CA SER A 200 -8.70 30.34 5.73
C SER A 200 -7.24 30.03 6.10
N LYS A 201 -6.69 30.71 7.10
CA LYS A 201 -5.32 30.49 7.60
C LYS A 201 -5.30 30.04 9.05
N ASN A 202 -4.36 29.17 9.42
CA ASN A 202 -4.20 28.65 10.79
C ASN A 202 -5.47 27.95 11.29
N LEU A 203 -5.96 26.98 10.52
CA LEU A 203 -7.19 26.24 10.81
C LEU A 203 -6.88 24.99 11.64
N ARG A 204 -7.70 24.71 12.65
CA ARG A 204 -7.70 23.44 13.38
C ARG A 204 -9.08 22.81 13.39
N VAL A 205 -9.18 21.51 13.12
CA VAL A 205 -10.42 20.72 13.19
C VAL A 205 -10.14 19.46 13.98
N ASN A 206 -10.81 19.28 15.12
CA ASN A 206 -10.55 18.19 16.05
C ASN A 206 -11.83 17.49 16.50
N ASN A 207 -11.73 16.19 16.78
CA ASN A 207 -12.75 15.40 17.49
C ASN A 207 -14.17 15.49 16.87
N LEU A 208 -14.25 15.58 15.54
CA LEU A 208 -15.52 15.81 14.85
C LEU A 208 -15.97 14.55 14.12
N ARG A 209 -17.26 14.22 14.21
CA ARG A 209 -17.88 13.21 13.35
C ARG A 209 -18.60 13.88 12.19
N VAL A 210 -18.35 13.44 10.96
CA VAL A 210 -19.07 13.89 9.77
C VAL A 210 -19.65 12.67 9.09
N LYS A 211 -20.96 12.66 8.83
CA LYS A 211 -21.63 11.50 8.26
C LYS A 211 -22.63 11.84 7.19
N ASN A 212 -22.81 10.89 6.27
CA ASN A 212 -23.84 10.90 5.24
C ASN A 212 -23.94 12.23 4.48
N ALA A 213 -22.80 12.79 4.07
CA ALA A 213 -22.79 13.95 3.21
C ALA A 213 -23.49 13.67 1.87
N GLN A 214 -24.09 14.71 1.31
CA GLN A 214 -24.82 14.65 0.06
C GLN A 214 -23.88 14.39 -1.13
N GLN A 215 -22.67 14.96 -1.07
CA GLN A 215 -21.51 14.67 -1.91
C GLN A 215 -20.28 14.55 -1.00
N ILE A 216 -19.32 15.47 -1.07
CA ILE A 216 -18.09 15.47 -0.25
C ILE A 216 -18.41 15.73 1.23
N GLN A 217 -17.72 15.04 2.14
CA GLN A 217 -17.90 15.19 3.58
C GLN A 217 -17.20 16.44 4.12
N ILE A 218 -15.88 16.54 3.91
CA ILE A 218 -15.09 17.70 4.33
C ILE A 218 -14.26 18.20 3.14
N SER A 219 -14.40 19.47 2.80
CA SER A 219 -13.58 20.14 1.78
C SER A 219 -12.72 21.24 2.40
N ILE A 220 -11.43 21.23 2.10
CA ILE A 220 -10.44 22.23 2.53
C ILE A 220 -9.86 22.89 1.29
N GLU A 221 -10.29 24.13 1.06
CA GLU A 221 -10.09 24.84 -0.19
C GLU A 221 -9.33 26.15 0.07
N ARG A 222 -8.22 26.36 -0.66
CA ARG A 222 -7.46 27.63 -0.63
C ARG A 222 -6.99 28.01 0.78
N CYS A 223 -6.66 27.02 1.61
CA CYS A 223 -6.26 27.25 3.00
C CYS A 223 -4.75 27.18 3.20
N SER A 224 -4.25 27.69 4.33
CA SER A 224 -2.84 27.53 4.71
C SER A 224 -2.68 27.26 6.20
N ASN A 225 -1.71 26.41 6.55
CA ASN A 225 -1.44 25.96 7.93
C ASN A 225 -2.68 25.31 8.55
N VAL A 226 -3.01 24.11 8.10
CA VAL A 226 -4.21 23.38 8.49
C VAL A 226 -3.86 22.14 9.29
N GLN A 227 -4.56 21.90 10.39
CA GLN A 227 -4.45 20.68 11.19
C GLN A 227 -5.83 20.04 11.34
N VAL A 228 -5.96 18.80 10.89
CA VAL A 228 -7.15 17.97 11.09
C VAL A 228 -6.73 16.77 11.91
N SER A 229 -7.37 16.54 13.05
CA SER A 229 -7.03 15.40 13.91
C SER A 229 -8.23 14.74 14.56
N ASN A 230 -8.17 13.42 14.72
CA ASN A 230 -9.23 12.65 15.38
C ASN A 230 -10.63 12.91 14.80
N VAL A 231 -10.73 12.92 13.47
CA VAL A 231 -12.00 13.09 12.76
C VAL A 231 -12.51 11.73 12.30
N GLU A 232 -13.80 11.48 12.47
CA GLU A 232 -14.48 10.28 12.03
C GLU A 232 -15.44 10.62 10.88
N VAL A 233 -15.22 10.05 9.70
CA VAL A 233 -16.04 10.30 8.51
C VAL A 233 -16.71 9.00 8.07
N THR A 234 -18.04 9.02 7.94
CA THR A 234 -18.81 7.82 7.58
C THR A 234 -19.86 8.08 6.50
N ALA A 235 -19.93 7.22 5.49
CA ALA A 235 -21.05 7.10 4.56
C ALA A 235 -21.15 5.66 4.04
N PRO A 236 -22.31 5.24 3.49
CA PRO A 236 -22.46 3.93 2.86
C PRO A 236 -21.43 3.71 1.74
N ALA A 237 -20.95 2.48 1.58
CA ALA A 237 -19.94 2.12 0.58
C ALA A 237 -20.40 2.33 -0.87
N ASP A 238 -21.71 2.39 -1.11
CA ASP A 238 -22.36 2.59 -2.41
C ASP A 238 -22.88 4.04 -2.59
N SER A 239 -22.52 4.95 -1.69
CA SER A 239 -22.89 6.36 -1.79
C SER A 239 -22.02 7.08 -2.83
N PRO A 240 -22.61 7.70 -3.86
CA PRO A 240 -21.85 8.27 -4.97
C PRO A 240 -21.14 9.57 -4.57
N ASN A 241 -19.85 9.68 -4.92
CA ASN A 241 -19.05 10.90 -4.78
C ASN A 241 -18.96 11.44 -3.35
N THR A 242 -18.91 10.52 -2.37
CA THR A 242 -18.82 10.87 -0.96
C THR A 242 -17.40 10.94 -0.44
N ASP A 243 -16.53 11.69 -1.10
CA ASP A 243 -15.14 11.88 -0.67
C ASP A 243 -15.05 12.25 0.82
N GLY A 244 -14.11 11.65 1.53
CA GLY A 244 -13.92 11.88 2.97
C GLY A 244 -13.36 13.27 3.25
N ILE A 245 -12.05 13.44 3.05
CA ILE A 245 -11.39 14.75 3.15
C ILE A 245 -10.83 15.13 1.78
N HIS A 246 -11.40 16.17 1.19
CA HIS A 246 -11.00 16.74 -0.08
C HIS A 246 -10.09 17.95 0.15
N ILE A 247 -8.88 17.93 -0.42
CA ILE A 247 -7.85 18.96 -0.23
C ILE A 247 -7.51 19.57 -1.58
N THR A 248 -7.78 20.87 -1.75
CA THR A 248 -7.48 21.58 -3.01
C THR A 248 -6.90 22.97 -2.74
N ASN A 249 -5.93 23.38 -3.56
CA ASN A 249 -5.28 24.69 -3.45
C ASN A 249 -4.76 25.04 -2.05
N THR A 250 -4.35 24.04 -1.26
CA THR A 250 -4.05 24.21 0.16
C THR A 250 -2.57 23.94 0.47
N GLN A 251 -1.97 24.78 1.32
CA GLN A 251 -0.54 24.68 1.66
C GLN A 251 -0.33 24.36 3.15
N ASN A 252 0.63 23.48 3.44
CA ASN A 252 1.00 23.08 4.81
C ASN A 252 -0.20 22.52 5.59
N ILE A 253 -0.67 21.35 5.18
CA ILE A 253 -1.79 20.65 5.83
C ILE A 253 -1.31 19.36 6.47
N GLN A 254 -1.78 19.10 7.69
CA GLN A 254 -1.61 17.84 8.38
C GLN A 254 -2.97 17.22 8.71
N VAL A 255 -3.18 15.98 8.28
CA VAL A 255 -4.30 15.14 8.69
C VAL A 255 -3.75 14.00 9.54
N SER A 256 -4.33 13.72 10.70
CA SER A 256 -3.83 12.65 11.56
C SER A 256 -4.89 11.92 12.40
N LYS A 257 -4.67 10.63 12.66
CA LYS A 257 -5.49 9.82 13.58
C LYS A 257 -6.98 9.82 13.24
N SER A 258 -7.32 9.88 11.95
CA SER A 258 -8.70 9.93 11.48
C SER A 258 -9.16 8.57 10.97
N ILE A 259 -10.46 8.30 11.09
CA ILE A 259 -11.12 7.10 10.57
C ILE A 259 -12.11 7.54 9.50
N ILE A 260 -11.99 7.01 8.29
CA ILE A 260 -12.76 7.46 7.14
C ILE A 260 -13.26 6.24 6.36
N GLY A 261 -14.57 6.08 6.26
CA GLY A 261 -15.22 5.08 5.42
C GLY A 261 -16.33 5.72 4.60
N THR A 262 -16.23 5.65 3.28
CA THR A 262 -17.15 6.34 2.37
C THR A 262 -17.40 5.50 1.10
N GLY A 263 -18.16 6.02 0.15
CA GLY A 263 -18.36 5.38 -1.15
C GLY A 263 -17.41 5.88 -2.25
N ASP A 264 -16.52 6.83 -1.94
CA ASP A 264 -15.53 7.37 -2.89
C ASP A 264 -14.15 7.52 -2.21
N ASP A 265 -13.31 8.45 -2.65
CA ASP A 265 -11.96 8.64 -2.12
C ASP A 265 -11.98 8.93 -0.60
N CYS A 266 -11.17 8.20 0.16
CA CYS A 266 -10.98 8.41 1.60
C CYS A 266 -10.37 9.81 1.85
N ILE A 267 -9.29 10.11 1.12
CA ILE A 267 -8.68 11.43 1.06
C ILE A 267 -8.35 11.69 -0.40
N SER A 268 -8.86 12.80 -0.96
CA SER A 268 -8.54 13.28 -2.30
C SER A 268 -7.66 14.53 -2.22
N ILE A 269 -6.52 14.52 -2.93
CA ILE A 269 -5.55 15.62 -2.98
C ILE A 269 -5.48 16.16 -4.40
N GLU A 270 -6.00 17.37 -4.59
CA GLU A 270 -6.12 18.01 -5.89
C GLU A 270 -5.08 19.10 -6.13
N SER A 271 -5.10 19.61 -7.36
CA SER A 271 -4.23 20.68 -7.85
C SER A 271 -4.13 21.89 -6.91
N GLY A 272 -2.95 22.50 -6.89
CA GLY A 272 -2.58 23.64 -6.06
C GLY A 272 -2.17 23.26 -4.63
N SER A 273 -2.23 21.97 -4.26
CA SER A 273 -1.91 21.50 -2.92
C SER A 273 -0.42 21.22 -2.73
N GLN A 274 0.17 21.73 -1.64
CA GLN A 274 1.60 21.59 -1.34
C GLN A 274 1.87 21.31 0.14
N ASN A 275 2.90 20.53 0.44
CA ASN A 275 3.30 20.16 1.80
C ASN A 275 2.14 19.50 2.57
N VAL A 276 1.62 18.41 2.02
CA VAL A 276 0.51 17.63 2.59
C VAL A 276 1.07 16.46 3.39
N LYS A 277 0.73 16.38 4.68
CA LYS A 277 1.13 15.28 5.56
C LYS A 277 -0.08 14.53 6.09
N ILE A 278 -0.16 13.24 5.84
CA ILE A 278 -1.24 12.37 6.32
C ILE A 278 -0.61 11.29 7.19
N ASN A 279 -1.01 11.20 8.46
CA ASN A 279 -0.38 10.30 9.42
C ASN A 279 -1.44 9.44 10.14
N ASP A 280 -1.21 8.13 10.25
CA ASP A 280 -2.05 7.24 11.07
C ASP A 280 -3.56 7.31 10.74
N VAL A 281 -3.91 7.38 9.45
CA VAL A 281 -5.32 7.38 8.99
C VAL A 281 -5.77 5.96 8.67
N THR A 282 -7.01 5.63 9.06
CA THR A 282 -7.67 4.37 8.67
C THR A 282 -8.73 4.66 7.61
N CYS A 283 -8.61 4.03 6.45
CA CYS A 283 -9.52 4.16 5.32
C CYS A 283 -10.25 2.83 5.06
N GLY A 284 -11.55 2.88 4.78
CA GLY A 284 -12.29 1.71 4.31
C GLY A 284 -13.69 1.60 4.89
N PRO A 285 -14.70 1.28 4.06
CA PRO A 285 -14.66 1.08 2.59
C PRO A 285 -14.45 2.39 1.81
N GLY A 286 -14.35 2.32 0.47
CA GLY A 286 -14.20 3.48 -0.43
C GLY A 286 -13.10 3.30 -1.49
N HIS A 287 -12.71 4.36 -2.19
CA HIS A 287 -11.71 4.35 -3.27
C HIS A 287 -10.26 4.50 -2.80
N GLY A 288 -10.01 4.60 -1.49
CA GLY A 288 -8.65 4.72 -0.93
C GLY A 288 -8.11 6.15 -0.91
N ILE A 289 -6.79 6.31 -0.80
CA ILE A 289 -6.15 7.64 -0.82
C ILE A 289 -5.74 7.97 -2.24
N SER A 290 -6.26 9.07 -2.80
CA SER A 290 -6.08 9.42 -4.20
C SER A 290 -5.48 10.82 -4.36
N ILE A 291 -4.50 10.94 -5.25
CA ILE A 291 -3.96 12.21 -5.74
C ILE A 291 -4.52 12.44 -7.14
N GLY A 292 -5.18 13.57 -7.33
CA GLY A 292 -5.95 13.90 -8.52
C GLY A 292 -7.44 13.60 -8.40
N SER A 293 -8.20 13.78 -9.48
CA SER A 293 -7.70 13.78 -10.87
C SER A 293 -7.04 15.09 -11.30
N LEU A 294 -5.80 14.96 -11.80
CA LEU A 294 -4.99 16.12 -12.19
C LEU A 294 -5.03 16.35 -13.71
N GLY A 295 -5.19 17.61 -14.12
CA GLY A 295 -5.06 18.02 -15.52
C GLY A 295 -6.29 17.74 -16.37
N ASP A 296 -7.45 17.64 -15.73
CA ASP A 296 -8.78 17.64 -16.37
C ASP A 296 -8.94 18.82 -17.33
N ASP A 297 -9.72 18.67 -18.39
CA ASP A 297 -9.98 19.72 -19.39
C ASP A 297 -8.71 20.41 -19.94
N ASN A 298 -7.63 19.64 -20.13
CA ASN A 298 -6.31 20.13 -20.55
C ASN A 298 -5.71 21.18 -19.61
N SER A 299 -6.14 21.18 -18.34
CA SER A 299 -5.73 22.14 -17.34
C SER A 299 -4.29 21.90 -16.87
N LYS A 300 -3.72 22.93 -16.24
CA LYS A 300 -2.41 22.85 -15.60
C LYS A 300 -2.58 22.48 -14.13
N ALA A 301 -1.99 21.35 -13.74
CA ALA A 301 -2.09 20.84 -12.38
C ALA A 301 -0.74 20.77 -11.67
N PHE A 302 -0.73 21.15 -10.40
CA PHE A 302 0.48 21.12 -9.57
C PHE A 302 0.20 20.57 -8.18
N VAL A 303 0.90 19.49 -7.83
CA VAL A 303 0.93 18.97 -6.47
C VAL A 303 2.36 18.61 -6.08
N SER A 304 2.77 18.96 -4.87
CA SER A 304 4.12 18.64 -4.41
C SER A 304 4.28 18.48 -2.90
N GLY A 305 5.27 17.69 -2.50
CA GLY A 305 5.61 17.50 -1.09
C GLY A 305 4.50 16.78 -0.32
N ILE A 306 4.07 15.63 -0.83
CA ILE A 306 3.03 14.82 -0.21
C ILE A 306 3.70 13.68 0.56
N THR A 307 3.33 13.49 1.82
CA THR A 307 3.79 12.36 2.64
C THR A 307 2.59 11.71 3.32
N ILE A 308 2.39 10.44 3.03
CA ILE A 308 1.40 9.57 3.67
C ILE A 308 2.16 8.53 4.46
N ASP A 309 1.98 8.50 5.77
CA ASP A 309 2.71 7.66 6.71
C ASP A 309 1.75 6.95 7.67
N GLY A 310 1.92 5.63 7.87
CA GLY A 310 1.16 4.88 8.87
C GLY A 310 -0.30 4.61 8.50
N ALA A 311 -0.68 4.75 7.22
CA ALA A 311 -2.06 4.53 6.79
C ALA A 311 -2.46 3.04 6.85
N LYS A 312 -3.72 2.78 7.21
CA LYS A 312 -4.34 1.44 7.17
C LYS A 312 -5.53 1.47 6.23
N LEU A 313 -5.55 0.60 5.23
CA LEU A 313 -6.64 0.53 4.27
C LEU A 313 -7.27 -0.86 4.29
N SER A 314 -8.57 -0.95 4.49
CA SER A 314 -9.29 -2.24 4.53
C SER A 314 -10.52 -2.22 3.64
N GLY A 315 -10.65 -3.21 2.75
CA GLY A 315 -11.81 -3.35 1.86
C GLY A 315 -12.03 -2.17 0.91
N THR A 316 -10.99 -1.38 0.62
CA THR A 316 -11.06 -0.28 -0.34
C THR A 316 -10.84 -0.77 -1.77
N GLU A 317 -11.36 -0.03 -2.74
CA GLU A 317 -11.08 -0.29 -4.16
C GLU A 317 -9.61 -0.06 -4.48
N ASN A 318 -9.04 1.06 -4.05
CA ASN A 318 -7.62 1.35 -4.27
C ASN A 318 -6.91 1.54 -2.93
N GLY A 319 -5.59 1.30 -2.92
CA GLY A 319 -4.77 1.60 -1.76
C GLY A 319 -4.30 3.05 -1.82
N VAL A 320 -3.22 3.27 -2.55
CA VAL A 320 -2.69 4.58 -2.88
C VAL A 320 -2.68 4.80 -4.39
N ARG A 321 -3.36 5.86 -4.84
CA ARG A 321 -3.63 6.13 -6.25
C ARG A 321 -3.13 7.51 -6.67
N ILE A 322 -2.55 7.60 -7.86
CA ILE A 322 -2.31 8.87 -8.58
C ILE A 322 -3.07 8.80 -9.90
N LYS A 323 -4.01 9.71 -10.14
CA LYS A 323 -4.83 9.79 -11.36
C LYS A 323 -4.60 11.11 -12.09
N THR A 324 -4.22 11.06 -13.37
CA THR A 324 -4.03 12.26 -14.22
C THR A 324 -4.66 12.06 -15.58
N TYR A 325 -5.27 13.10 -16.13
CA TYR A 325 -5.80 13.08 -17.49
C TYR A 325 -4.71 13.26 -18.54
N GLN A 326 -4.91 12.66 -19.70
CA GLN A 326 -4.22 13.03 -20.94
C GLN A 326 -4.66 14.43 -21.38
N GLY A 327 -3.76 15.17 -22.02
CA GLY A 327 -3.96 16.55 -22.45
C GLY A 327 -3.56 17.58 -21.38
N GLY A 328 -3.63 17.22 -20.10
CA GLY A 328 -3.20 18.06 -18.98
C GLY A 328 -1.71 18.41 -18.99
N SER A 329 -1.31 19.37 -18.15
CA SER A 329 0.10 19.80 -18.02
C SER A 329 0.47 20.11 -16.58
N GLY A 330 1.76 20.32 -16.28
CA GLY A 330 2.23 20.62 -14.93
C GLY A 330 2.94 19.44 -14.28
N THR A 331 2.82 19.27 -12.97
CA THR A 331 3.67 18.32 -12.24
C THR A 331 3.03 17.77 -10.96
N ALA A 332 3.12 16.46 -10.77
CA ALA A 332 2.89 15.78 -9.50
C ALA A 332 4.21 15.23 -9.00
N SER A 333 4.77 15.79 -7.91
CA SER A 333 6.16 15.50 -7.54
C SER A 333 6.48 15.43 -6.06
N ASN A 334 7.54 14.68 -5.72
CA ASN A 334 8.02 14.52 -4.35
C ASN A 334 6.90 13.97 -3.44
N ILE A 335 6.47 12.76 -3.77
CA ILE A 335 5.36 12.06 -3.12
C ILE A 335 5.94 10.83 -2.41
N ILE A 336 5.61 10.66 -1.14
CA ILE A 336 6.08 9.55 -0.33
C ILE A 336 4.87 8.85 0.27
N PHE A 337 4.73 7.57 -0.05
CA PHE A 337 3.81 6.64 0.60
C PHE A 337 4.64 5.68 1.44
N GLN A 338 4.47 5.69 2.76
CA GLN A 338 5.26 4.83 3.63
C GLN A 338 4.50 4.22 4.82
N ASN A 339 4.98 3.06 5.28
CA ASN A 339 4.45 2.35 6.44
C ASN A 339 2.95 2.05 6.32
N ILE A 340 2.51 1.60 5.13
CA ILE A 340 1.09 1.39 4.82
C ILE A 340 0.73 -0.09 5.00
N GLN A 341 -0.37 -0.35 5.70
CA GLN A 341 -0.95 -1.68 5.85
C GLN A 341 -2.24 -1.78 5.04
N MET A 342 -2.39 -2.84 4.27
CA MET A 342 -3.54 -3.07 3.41
C MET A 342 -4.21 -4.40 3.71
N GLU A 343 -5.53 -4.43 3.73
CA GLU A 343 -6.32 -5.64 3.91
C GLU A 343 -7.41 -5.69 2.86
N ASN A 344 -7.40 -6.73 2.02
CA ASN A 344 -8.42 -6.95 1.00
C ASN A 344 -8.65 -5.71 0.10
N VAL A 345 -7.57 -5.02 -0.27
CA VAL A 345 -7.62 -3.85 -1.15
C VAL A 345 -7.56 -4.31 -2.61
N LYS A 346 -8.51 -3.90 -3.45
CA LYS A 346 -8.59 -4.41 -4.83
C LYS A 346 -7.41 -4.00 -5.70
N ASN A 347 -7.00 -2.74 -5.67
CA ASN A 347 -5.85 -2.21 -6.40
C ASN A 347 -4.88 -1.48 -5.44
N PRO A 348 -3.96 -2.19 -4.78
CA PRO A 348 -3.10 -1.65 -3.73
C PRO A 348 -2.31 -0.40 -4.12
N ILE A 349 -1.60 -0.42 -5.25
CA ILE A 349 -0.79 0.73 -5.70
C ILE A 349 -1.11 1.02 -7.17
N ILE A 350 -1.56 2.24 -7.46
CA ILE A 350 -1.86 2.67 -8.83
C ILE A 350 -1.22 4.02 -9.15
N ILE A 351 -0.62 4.11 -10.33
CA ILE A 351 -0.48 5.37 -11.07
C ILE A 351 -1.20 5.19 -12.40
N ASP A 352 -2.14 6.05 -12.70
CA ASP A 352 -2.88 6.07 -13.95
C ASP A 352 -2.83 7.47 -14.58
N GLN A 353 -1.95 7.63 -15.56
CA GLN A 353 -1.84 8.86 -16.36
C GLN A 353 -2.74 8.83 -17.61
N ASN A 354 -3.53 7.77 -17.80
CA ASN A 354 -4.50 7.66 -18.88
C ASN A 354 -5.92 7.66 -18.32
N TYR A 355 -6.15 8.36 -17.20
CA TYR A 355 -7.46 8.46 -16.58
C TYR A 355 -8.41 9.28 -17.45
N CYS A 356 -9.65 8.81 -17.62
CA CYS A 356 -10.75 9.57 -18.18
C CYS A 356 -12.10 9.02 -17.67
N ASP A 357 -13.17 9.80 -17.79
CA ASP A 357 -14.51 9.40 -17.36
C ASP A 357 -15.25 8.53 -18.41
N GLU A 358 -14.67 8.38 -19.60
CA GLU A 358 -15.20 7.58 -20.69
C GLU A 358 -14.62 6.17 -20.73
N SER A 359 -15.30 5.25 -21.43
CA SER A 359 -14.83 3.86 -21.59
C SER A 359 -13.56 3.73 -22.43
N LYS A 360 -13.21 4.77 -23.23
CA LYS A 360 -12.00 4.81 -24.06
C LYS A 360 -11.36 6.19 -23.98
N CYS A 361 -10.18 6.24 -23.38
CA CYS A 361 -9.40 7.47 -23.32
C CYS A 361 -8.62 7.65 -24.62
N THR A 362 -8.69 8.85 -25.21
CA THR A 362 -7.87 9.21 -26.36
C THR A 362 -6.46 9.57 -25.88
N GLU A 363 -5.45 8.96 -26.48
CA GLU A 363 -4.05 9.35 -26.22
C GLU A 363 -3.83 10.78 -26.73
N GLN A 364 -3.23 11.64 -25.89
CA GLN A 364 -2.93 13.02 -26.25
C GLN A 364 -1.42 13.31 -26.15
N LYS A 365 -1.02 14.46 -26.70
CA LYS A 365 0.39 14.84 -26.77
C LYS A 365 0.97 15.32 -25.43
N SER A 366 0.14 15.74 -24.48
CA SER A 366 0.52 16.25 -23.17
C SER A 366 -0.06 15.40 -22.04
N ALA A 367 0.59 15.39 -20.89
CA ALA A 367 0.02 14.91 -19.62
C ALA A 367 0.74 15.58 -18.45
N VAL A 368 0.17 15.49 -17.25
CA VAL A 368 0.85 15.92 -16.02
C VAL A 368 2.08 15.05 -15.78
N GLN A 369 3.26 15.66 -15.59
CA GLN A 369 4.48 14.91 -15.31
C GLN A 369 4.47 14.37 -13.86
N VAL A 370 4.36 13.06 -13.71
CA VAL A 370 4.53 12.38 -12.41
C VAL A 370 6.02 12.10 -12.19
N LYS A 371 6.60 12.57 -11.08
CA LYS A 371 8.02 12.33 -10.78
C LYS A 371 8.35 12.23 -9.29
N ASN A 372 9.43 11.53 -8.95
CA ASN A 372 9.93 11.38 -7.57
C ASN A 372 8.85 10.85 -6.62
N VAL A 373 8.34 9.65 -6.91
CA VAL A 373 7.35 8.97 -6.07
C VAL A 373 8.01 7.80 -5.38
N VAL A 374 7.94 7.77 -4.05
CA VAL A 374 8.53 6.71 -3.22
C VAL A 374 7.42 5.91 -2.56
N TYR A 375 7.45 4.60 -2.74
CA TYR A 375 6.63 3.65 -2.00
C TYR A 375 7.55 2.84 -1.10
N ARG A 376 7.38 2.97 0.22
CA ARG A 376 8.26 2.34 1.21
C ARG A 376 7.49 1.55 2.26
N ASN A 377 7.91 0.32 2.56
CA ASN A 377 7.32 -0.47 3.66
C ASN A 377 5.78 -0.57 3.57
N ILE A 378 5.28 -1.00 2.41
CA ILE A 378 3.85 -1.27 2.18
C ILE A 378 3.63 -2.79 2.22
N SER A 379 2.67 -3.25 3.04
CA SER A 379 2.41 -4.68 3.28
C SER A 379 0.91 -4.97 3.44
N GLY A 380 0.47 -6.21 3.24
CA GLY A 380 -0.96 -6.50 3.35
C GLY A 380 -1.51 -7.70 2.58
N THR A 381 -2.75 -7.56 2.12
CA THR A 381 -3.41 -8.48 1.18
C THR A 381 -4.13 -7.71 0.07
N SER A 382 -4.11 -8.25 -1.15
CA SER A 382 -4.82 -7.72 -2.32
C SER A 382 -6.08 -8.53 -2.59
N ALA A 383 -7.16 -7.89 -3.03
CA ALA A 383 -8.37 -8.57 -3.50
C ALA A 383 -8.32 -8.90 -5.01
N SER A 384 -7.31 -8.39 -5.73
CA SER A 384 -7.04 -8.75 -7.14
C SER A 384 -5.62 -9.30 -7.32
N ASP A 385 -5.38 -9.95 -8.46
CA ASP A 385 -4.08 -10.53 -8.84
C ASP A 385 -3.01 -9.45 -9.10
N MET A 386 -3.41 -8.22 -9.46
CA MET A 386 -2.50 -7.12 -9.75
C MET A 386 -2.37 -6.18 -8.54
N ALA A 387 -1.30 -6.33 -7.78
CA ALA A 387 -1.04 -5.48 -6.62
C ALA A 387 -0.52 -4.08 -6.99
N ILE A 388 0.23 -3.95 -8.09
CA ILE A 388 0.83 -2.68 -8.54
C ILE A 388 0.54 -2.48 -10.03
N THR A 389 -0.03 -1.33 -10.36
CA THR A 389 -0.30 -0.90 -11.73
C THR A 389 0.29 0.49 -11.98
N PHE A 390 1.24 0.60 -12.91
CA PHE A 390 1.78 1.89 -13.35
C PHE A 390 1.48 2.10 -14.83
N ASN A 391 0.34 2.73 -15.10
CA ASN A 391 -0.12 3.10 -16.42
C ASN A 391 0.31 4.53 -16.74
N CYS A 392 1.59 4.70 -17.04
CA CYS A 392 2.18 6.02 -17.32
C CYS A 392 1.98 6.43 -18.78
N SER A 393 1.95 7.74 -19.04
CA SER A 393 1.85 8.31 -20.38
C SER A 393 3.09 7.96 -21.20
N LYS A 394 2.92 7.60 -22.48
CA LYS A 394 4.05 7.35 -23.41
C LYS A 394 4.88 8.62 -23.63
N ASN A 395 4.22 9.77 -23.73
CA ASN A 395 4.86 11.06 -24.00
C ASN A 395 5.43 11.72 -22.73
N TYR A 396 4.85 11.41 -21.56
CA TYR A 396 5.25 11.95 -20.25
C TYR A 396 5.41 10.80 -19.24
N PRO A 397 6.38 9.90 -19.45
CA PRO A 397 6.55 8.72 -18.61
C PRO A 397 6.84 9.12 -17.17
N CYS A 398 6.38 8.32 -16.21
CA CYS A 398 6.68 8.53 -14.81
C CYS A 398 8.19 8.47 -14.55
N GLN A 399 8.74 9.41 -13.79
CA GLN A 399 10.19 9.53 -13.54
C GLN A 399 10.52 9.33 -12.06
N GLY A 400 11.59 8.59 -11.74
CA GLY A 400 12.04 8.45 -10.36
C GLY A 400 11.02 7.79 -9.43
N ILE A 401 10.38 6.72 -9.90
CA ILE A 401 9.50 5.88 -9.07
C ILE A 401 10.37 4.86 -8.31
N VAL A 402 10.28 4.86 -6.98
CA VAL A 402 11.09 4.01 -6.10
C VAL A 402 10.19 3.09 -5.29
N LEU A 403 10.48 1.80 -5.32
CA LEU A 403 9.86 0.78 -4.47
C LEU A 403 10.90 0.25 -3.48
N ASP A 404 10.70 0.48 -2.17
CA ASP A 404 11.65 0.12 -1.11
C ASP A 404 10.98 -0.71 -0.01
N LYS A 405 11.33 -2.01 0.11
CA LYS A 405 10.66 -2.95 1.04
C LYS A 405 9.14 -2.96 0.88
N THR A 406 8.68 -2.84 -0.36
CA THR A 406 7.27 -2.79 -0.73
C THR A 406 6.84 -4.18 -1.20
N LEU A 407 5.71 -4.66 -0.65
CA LEU A 407 5.00 -5.93 -0.93
C LEU A 407 5.45 -7.18 -0.15
N THR A 408 4.85 -7.40 1.02
CA THR A 408 4.50 -8.75 1.49
C THR A 408 2.99 -8.93 1.35
N MET A 409 2.52 -9.19 0.14
CA MET A 409 1.10 -9.45 -0.12
C MET A 409 0.83 -10.95 -0.09
N ALA A 410 0.07 -11.42 0.90
CA ALA A 410 -0.39 -12.82 0.93
C ALA A 410 -1.65 -12.95 0.06
N GLU A 411 -1.67 -13.89 -0.89
CA GLU A 411 -2.90 -14.29 -1.56
C GLU A 411 -3.86 -14.90 -0.55
N ARG A 412 -5.08 -14.37 -0.46
CA ARG A 412 -6.16 -15.01 0.30
C ARG A 412 -6.63 -16.22 -0.52
N GLY A 413 -6.27 -17.42 -0.09
CA GLY A 413 -6.88 -18.65 -0.60
C GLY A 413 -8.40 -18.56 -0.42
N GLY A 414 -9.14 -18.48 -1.53
CA GLY A 414 -10.56 -18.13 -1.55
C GLY A 414 -11.43 -18.94 -0.59
N GLU A 415 -11.99 -18.27 0.41
CA GLU A 415 -13.17 -18.71 1.15
C GLU A 415 -14.40 -18.24 0.39
N ARG A 416 -15.12 -19.19 -0.23
CA ARG A 416 -16.45 -18.91 -0.78
C ARG A 416 -17.43 -18.76 0.37
N GLY A 417 -18.07 -17.59 0.38
CA GLY A 417 -19.10 -17.19 1.31
C GLY A 417 -20.24 -18.20 1.40
N VAL A 418 -20.74 -18.30 2.62
CA VAL A 418 -21.98 -18.95 3.01
C VAL A 418 -23.13 -18.09 2.49
N GLU A 419 -23.82 -18.54 1.45
CA GLU A 419 -25.17 -18.06 1.15
C GLU A 419 -26.17 -18.92 1.93
N ARG A 420 -26.91 -18.22 2.81
CA ARG A 420 -28.15 -18.69 3.43
C ARG A 420 -29.26 -18.65 2.38
N GLY A 421 -30.04 -19.71 2.32
CA GLY A 421 -31.32 -19.71 1.62
C GLY A 421 -32.11 -20.99 1.85
N GLY A 422 -33.24 -20.87 2.54
CA GLY A 422 -34.41 -21.72 2.32
C GLY A 422 -34.68 -22.82 3.35
N GLU A 423 -35.47 -22.48 4.37
CA GLU A 423 -36.36 -23.42 5.06
C GLU A 423 -37.27 -24.17 4.06
N ARG A 424 -37.42 -25.49 4.27
CA ARG A 424 -38.70 -26.22 4.18
C ARG A 424 -38.50 -27.63 4.73
N GLY A 425 -39.28 -27.95 5.77
CA GLY A 425 -39.29 -29.24 6.44
C GLY A 425 -39.99 -30.34 5.64
N GLY A 426 -39.97 -31.57 6.18
CA GLY A 426 -40.80 -32.67 5.66
C GLY A 426 -40.21 -34.07 5.84
N PHE A 427 -40.42 -34.64 7.03
CA PHE A 427 -40.79 -36.03 7.33
C PHE A 427 -40.34 -37.25 6.48
N ALA A 428 -39.81 -38.24 7.23
CA ALA A 428 -40.22 -39.66 7.28
C ALA A 428 -39.62 -40.74 6.33
N ARG A 429 -38.91 -41.68 6.98
CA ARG A 429 -39.04 -43.18 7.02
C ARG A 429 -39.19 -44.02 5.72
N GLY A 430 -38.44 -45.14 5.69
CA GLY A 430 -38.84 -46.44 5.09
C GLY A 430 -37.85 -46.95 4.00
N PHE A 431 -37.00 -47.95 4.26
CA PHE A 431 -37.19 -49.42 4.16
C PHE A 431 -37.32 -50.03 2.74
N GLY A 432 -36.43 -50.98 2.42
CA GLY A 432 -36.56 -52.04 1.38
C GLY A 432 -36.36 -51.56 -0.08
N GLY A 433 -35.83 -52.30 -1.05
CA GLY A 433 -35.40 -53.69 -1.17
C GLY A 433 -35.39 -54.06 -2.67
N ARG A 434 -34.43 -54.89 -3.11
CA ARG A 434 -34.40 -55.77 -4.31
C ARG A 434 -34.66 -55.20 -5.74
N GLY A 435 -33.69 -55.46 -6.63
CA GLY A 435 -33.87 -56.49 -7.69
C GLY A 435 -33.87 -56.08 -9.17
N GLY A 436 -32.97 -56.71 -9.95
CA GLY A 436 -33.07 -57.02 -11.40
C GLY A 436 -32.91 -55.84 -12.38
N GLY A 437 -32.23 -55.90 -13.53
CA GLY A 437 -31.75 -57.01 -14.37
C GLY A 437 -32.07 -56.68 -15.85
N ARG A 438 -31.15 -57.03 -16.78
CA ARG A 438 -31.19 -56.91 -18.27
C ARG A 438 -30.80 -55.53 -18.82
N GLY A 439 -29.94 -55.36 -19.83
CA GLY A 439 -29.31 -56.25 -20.79
C GLY A 439 -29.34 -55.60 -22.19
N GLY A 440 -28.19 -55.38 -22.84
CA GLY A 440 -28.13 -55.07 -24.28
C GLY A 440 -26.82 -54.40 -24.76
N PRO A 441 -26.27 -54.72 -25.95
CA PRO A 441 -24.81 -54.83 -26.15
C PRO A 441 -24.21 -54.04 -27.34
N ARG A 442 -22.87 -54.13 -27.45
CA ARG A 442 -21.97 -53.91 -28.62
C ARG A 442 -21.43 -52.50 -28.89
N GLY A 443 -20.10 -52.45 -29.03
CA GLY A 443 -19.36 -51.33 -29.62
C GLY A 443 -17.85 -51.51 -29.51
N ARG A 444 -17.26 -52.30 -30.42
CA ARG A 444 -15.82 -52.55 -30.61
C ARG A 444 -15.04 -51.26 -30.92
N GLY A 445 -13.84 -51.14 -30.37
CA GLY A 445 -12.79 -50.19 -30.79
C GLY A 445 -11.87 -49.97 -29.60
N GLY A 446 -10.69 -50.57 -29.49
CA GLY A 446 -9.63 -50.67 -30.47
C GLY A 446 -8.33 -50.66 -29.65
N ARG A 447 -7.53 -51.71 -29.75
CA ARG A 447 -6.16 -51.74 -29.21
C ARG A 447 -5.37 -50.56 -29.81
N ARG A 448 -4.95 -49.64 -28.97
CA ARG A 448 -3.71 -48.84 -29.13
C ARG A 448 -2.98 -49.03 -27.81
N GLY A 449 -1.79 -49.59 -27.75
CA GLY A 449 -0.64 -49.40 -28.61
C GLY A 449 0.51 -49.24 -27.62
N GLY A 450 1.55 -50.06 -27.80
CA GLY A 450 2.63 -50.21 -26.83
C GLY A 450 3.34 -48.92 -26.45
N ARG A 451 4.01 -49.00 -25.30
CA ARG A 451 5.04 -48.08 -24.81
C ARG A 451 5.95 -47.62 -25.95
N GLY A 452 5.74 -46.40 -26.44
CA GLY A 452 6.78 -45.58 -27.05
C GLY A 452 7.47 -44.83 -25.92
N ALA A 453 8.80 -44.90 -25.87
CA ALA A 453 9.62 -44.10 -24.97
C ALA A 453 9.24 -42.63 -25.13
N ALA A 454 9.03 -41.93 -24.01
CA ALA A 454 8.80 -40.50 -24.01
C ALA A 454 10.03 -39.82 -24.62
N GLU A 455 9.88 -39.27 -25.82
CA GLU A 455 10.83 -38.28 -26.35
C GLU A 455 10.96 -37.17 -25.29
N GLU A 456 12.20 -36.80 -24.95
CA GLU A 456 12.46 -35.65 -24.08
C GLU A 456 11.83 -34.41 -24.71
N GLU A 457 10.69 -33.98 -24.17
CA GLU A 457 9.96 -32.82 -24.63
C GLU A 457 10.87 -31.58 -24.51
N LYS A 458 11.40 -31.12 -25.65
CA LYS A 458 12.40 -30.04 -25.72
C LYS A 458 11.81 -28.77 -25.09
N TRP A 459 12.36 -28.34 -23.95
CA TRP A 459 11.83 -27.17 -23.21
C TRP A 459 11.78 -25.91 -24.08
N VAL A 460 10.59 -25.33 -24.19
CA VAL A 460 10.34 -24.02 -24.83
C VAL A 460 10.06 -23.00 -23.72
N PRO A 461 10.96 -22.03 -23.47
CA PRO A 461 10.81 -21.10 -22.37
C PRO A 461 9.73 -20.07 -22.66
N VAL A 462 8.80 -19.92 -21.73
CA VAL A 462 7.73 -18.92 -21.83
C VAL A 462 8.13 -17.60 -21.17
N THR A 463 9.00 -17.64 -20.17
CA THR A 463 9.42 -16.42 -19.44
C THR A 463 10.65 -15.76 -20.05
N LYS A 464 10.79 -14.44 -19.82
CA LYS A 464 12.00 -13.68 -20.20
C LYS A 464 13.26 -14.31 -19.61
N LEU A 465 13.21 -14.71 -18.33
CA LEU A 465 14.31 -15.41 -17.67
C LEU A 465 14.62 -16.75 -18.34
N GLY A 466 13.60 -17.54 -18.65
CA GLY A 466 13.77 -18.83 -19.32
C GLY A 466 14.45 -18.69 -20.69
N ARG A 467 14.11 -17.65 -21.46
CA ARG A 467 14.77 -17.34 -22.74
C ARG A 467 16.25 -17.01 -22.55
N LEU A 468 16.56 -16.10 -21.63
CA LEU A 468 17.96 -15.72 -21.33
C LEU A 468 18.82 -16.90 -20.85
N VAL A 469 18.24 -17.80 -20.05
CA VAL A 469 18.92 -19.01 -19.58
C VAL A 469 19.12 -20.00 -20.74
N LYS A 470 18.10 -20.21 -21.57
CA LYS A 470 18.20 -21.08 -22.76
C LYS A 470 19.22 -20.57 -23.77
N ASP A 471 19.36 -19.25 -23.89
CA ASP A 471 20.32 -18.59 -24.78
C ASP A 471 21.73 -18.48 -24.17
N ASN A 472 21.99 -19.11 -23.02
CA ASN A 472 23.27 -19.09 -22.29
C ASN A 472 23.76 -17.69 -21.88
N LYS A 473 22.86 -16.70 -21.77
CA LYS A 473 23.17 -15.33 -21.32
C LYS A 473 23.26 -15.24 -19.79
N ILE A 474 22.49 -16.09 -19.11
CA ILE A 474 22.61 -16.31 -17.65
C ILE A 474 23.10 -17.74 -17.47
N GLN A 475 24.31 -17.87 -16.94
CA GLN A 475 24.98 -19.17 -16.80
C GLN A 475 25.03 -19.66 -15.35
N LYS A 476 24.75 -18.76 -14.39
CA LYS A 476 24.88 -19.02 -12.96
C LYS A 476 23.62 -18.60 -12.22
N ILE A 477 23.16 -19.43 -11.30
CA ILE A 477 21.97 -19.12 -10.49
C ILE A 477 22.22 -17.92 -9.55
N GLU A 478 23.47 -17.66 -9.19
CA GLU A 478 23.85 -16.52 -8.36
C GLU A 478 23.54 -15.18 -9.04
N GLN A 479 23.58 -15.12 -10.37
CA GLN A 479 23.16 -13.92 -11.13
C GLN A 479 21.66 -13.66 -10.96
N ILE A 480 20.84 -14.72 -10.90
CA ILE A 480 19.40 -14.62 -10.66
C ILE A 480 19.15 -14.05 -9.27
N TYR A 481 19.87 -14.57 -8.25
CA TYR A 481 19.73 -14.08 -6.87
C TYR A 481 20.26 -12.66 -6.68
N LEU A 482 21.37 -12.29 -7.31
CA LEU A 482 21.95 -10.95 -7.24
C LEU A 482 20.94 -9.88 -7.71
N HIS A 483 20.18 -10.18 -8.75
CA HIS A 483 19.19 -9.27 -9.33
C HIS A 483 17.75 -9.51 -8.84
N SER A 484 17.57 -10.37 -7.83
CA SER A 484 16.25 -10.74 -7.27
C SER A 484 15.22 -11.17 -8.34
N LEU A 485 15.67 -11.89 -9.38
CA LEU A 485 14.79 -12.31 -10.48
C LEU A 485 13.96 -13.54 -10.07
N PRO A 486 12.62 -13.51 -10.18
CA PRO A 486 11.79 -14.63 -9.78
C PRO A 486 11.86 -15.79 -10.77
N VAL A 487 12.18 -16.99 -10.28
CA VAL A 487 12.17 -18.23 -11.07
C VAL A 487 10.74 -18.78 -11.13
N LYS A 488 10.15 -18.83 -12.33
CA LYS A 488 8.78 -19.33 -12.56
C LYS A 488 8.73 -20.65 -13.35
N GLU A 489 9.85 -21.08 -13.91
CA GLU A 489 9.97 -22.33 -14.68
C GLU A 489 11.01 -23.22 -14.00
N TYR A 490 10.67 -24.47 -13.69
CA TYR A 490 11.57 -25.36 -12.95
C TYR A 490 12.76 -25.82 -13.82
N GLN A 491 12.57 -25.85 -15.14
CA GLN A 491 13.60 -26.20 -16.12
C GLN A 491 14.79 -25.24 -16.09
N ILE A 492 14.61 -24.00 -15.62
CA ILE A 492 15.70 -23.04 -15.40
C ILE A 492 16.70 -23.62 -14.39
N ILE A 493 16.21 -24.24 -13.31
CA ILE A 493 17.05 -24.85 -12.28
C ILE A 493 17.69 -26.13 -12.79
N ASP A 494 16.96 -26.89 -13.62
CA ASP A 494 17.50 -28.10 -14.26
C ASP A 494 18.66 -27.78 -15.22
N LEU A 495 18.64 -26.64 -15.89
CA LEU A 495 19.75 -26.21 -16.73
C LEU A 495 20.92 -25.60 -15.94
N LEU A 496 20.63 -24.79 -14.92
CA LEU A 496 21.67 -24.07 -14.18
C LEU A 496 22.36 -24.93 -13.10
N ILE A 497 21.66 -25.90 -12.50
CA ILE A 497 22.17 -26.73 -11.40
C ILE A 497 22.05 -28.24 -11.70
N GLY A 498 21.18 -28.63 -12.63
CA GLY A 498 20.66 -30.00 -12.80
C GLY A 498 21.64 -31.16 -12.70
N PRO A 499 22.89 -31.10 -13.20
CA PRO A 499 23.85 -32.21 -13.06
C PRO A 499 24.18 -32.58 -11.60
N SER A 500 24.07 -31.61 -10.69
CA SER A 500 24.38 -31.75 -9.27
C SER A 500 23.14 -31.83 -8.37
N LEU A 501 21.97 -31.58 -8.94
CA LEU A 501 20.71 -31.45 -8.21
C LEU A 501 20.17 -32.83 -7.83
N LYS A 502 19.98 -33.07 -6.54
CA LYS A 502 19.38 -34.29 -6.00
C LYS A 502 18.02 -33.96 -5.39
N ASP A 503 17.11 -34.93 -5.38
CA ASP A 503 15.82 -34.84 -4.70
C ASP A 503 15.63 -35.97 -3.67
N GLU A 504 14.95 -35.67 -2.56
CA GLU A 504 14.59 -36.66 -1.54
C GLU A 504 13.17 -36.39 -1.02
N VAL A 505 12.35 -37.44 -0.97
CA VAL A 505 10.99 -37.39 -0.41
C VAL A 505 11.06 -37.53 1.11
N MET A 506 10.80 -36.45 1.83
CA MET A 506 10.92 -36.39 3.29
C MET A 506 9.75 -37.05 4.01
N LYS A 507 8.51 -36.81 3.53
CA LYS A 507 7.31 -37.39 4.11
C LYS A 507 6.16 -37.40 3.11
N ILE A 508 5.40 -38.49 3.12
CA ILE A 508 4.10 -38.61 2.48
C ILE A 508 3.07 -38.85 3.58
N MET A 509 1.94 -38.15 3.54
CA MET A 509 0.84 -38.36 4.48
C MET A 509 -0.50 -38.29 3.76
N PRO A 510 -1.48 -39.14 4.11
CA PRO A 510 -2.85 -38.96 3.65
C PRO A 510 -3.46 -37.73 4.35
N VAL A 511 -4.19 -36.92 3.59
CA VAL A 511 -5.01 -35.82 4.08
C VAL A 511 -6.43 -36.02 3.57
N GLN A 512 -7.40 -35.94 4.47
CA GLN A 512 -8.80 -36.22 4.17
C GLN A 512 -9.62 -34.93 4.28
N LYS A 513 -10.50 -34.71 3.31
CA LYS A 513 -11.50 -33.64 3.37
C LYS A 513 -12.89 -34.28 3.42
N GLN A 514 -13.68 -33.94 4.43
CA GLN A 514 -15.09 -34.32 4.51
C GLN A 514 -15.87 -33.53 3.45
N THR A 515 -16.67 -34.23 2.64
CA THR A 515 -17.59 -33.60 1.68
C THR A 515 -18.99 -34.20 1.84
N ARG A 516 -20.01 -33.53 1.31
CA ARG A 516 -21.39 -34.06 1.30
C ARG A 516 -21.50 -35.43 0.61
N ALA A 517 -20.60 -35.73 -0.33
CA ALA A 517 -20.50 -37.00 -1.05
C ALA A 517 -19.56 -38.04 -0.38
N GLY A 518 -19.11 -37.78 0.86
CA GLY A 518 -18.24 -38.67 1.63
C GLY A 518 -16.81 -38.13 1.83
N GLN A 519 -15.95 -38.99 2.38
CA GLN A 519 -14.55 -38.68 2.67
C GLN A 519 -13.71 -38.73 1.39
N ARG A 520 -13.09 -37.60 1.03
CA ARG A 520 -12.15 -37.53 -0.11
C ARG A 520 -10.73 -37.52 0.41
N THR A 521 -10.00 -38.61 0.17
CA THR A 521 -8.59 -38.77 0.54
C THR A 521 -7.68 -38.19 -0.56
N ARG A 522 -6.58 -37.57 -0.14
CA ARG A 522 -5.48 -37.11 -1.00
C ARG A 522 -4.16 -37.39 -0.28
N PHE A 523 -3.05 -37.38 -1.00
CA PHE A 523 -1.71 -37.54 -0.44
C PHE A 523 -0.95 -36.24 -0.53
N LYS A 524 -0.37 -35.82 0.60
CA LYS A 524 0.51 -34.67 0.70
C LYS A 524 1.96 -35.15 0.81
N ALA A 525 2.79 -34.75 -0.15
CA ALA A 525 4.21 -35.06 -0.19
C ALA A 525 5.04 -33.81 0.15
N PHE A 526 6.07 -34.00 0.97
CA PHE A 526 7.11 -33.01 1.28
C PHE A 526 8.40 -33.50 0.63
N VAL A 527 8.97 -32.70 -0.26
CA VAL A 527 10.15 -33.05 -1.06
C VAL A 527 11.20 -31.96 -0.89
N VAL A 528 12.44 -32.36 -0.66
CA VAL A 528 13.59 -31.46 -0.61
C VAL A 528 14.43 -31.69 -1.85
N VAL A 529 14.94 -30.60 -2.41
CA VAL A 529 15.83 -30.61 -3.57
C VAL A 529 17.07 -29.79 -3.21
N GLY A 530 18.25 -30.16 -3.71
CA GLY A 530 19.48 -29.42 -3.39
C GLY A 530 20.71 -30.01 -4.06
N ASP A 531 21.76 -29.20 -4.14
CA ASP A 531 23.00 -29.54 -4.85
C ASP A 531 24.14 -29.96 -3.91
N GLY A 532 23.93 -29.86 -2.59
CA GLY A 532 24.98 -30.07 -1.60
C GLY A 532 26.07 -29.00 -1.64
N ASN A 533 25.84 -27.87 -2.30
CA ASN A 533 26.81 -26.80 -2.52
C ASN A 533 26.25 -25.40 -2.21
N GLY A 534 25.27 -25.31 -1.32
CA GLY A 534 24.69 -24.03 -0.90
C GLY A 534 23.38 -23.68 -1.59
N HIS A 535 22.71 -24.62 -2.27
CA HIS A 535 21.37 -24.41 -2.80
C HIS A 535 20.42 -25.50 -2.30
N VAL A 536 19.27 -25.08 -1.74
CA VAL A 536 18.26 -26.02 -1.25
C VAL A 536 16.87 -25.48 -1.54
N GLY A 537 15.93 -26.35 -1.92
CA GLY A 537 14.53 -26.06 -2.19
C GLY A 537 13.61 -26.99 -1.42
N LEU A 538 12.42 -26.52 -1.05
CA LEU A 538 11.42 -27.29 -0.33
C LEU A 538 10.06 -27.18 -1.00
N GLY A 539 9.59 -28.30 -1.54
CA GLY A 539 8.29 -28.41 -2.21
C GLY A 539 7.29 -29.17 -1.37
N VAL A 540 6.05 -28.68 -1.35
CA VAL A 540 4.93 -29.37 -0.70
C VAL A 540 3.74 -29.39 -1.64
N LYS A 541 3.33 -30.58 -2.08
CA LYS A 541 2.19 -30.74 -2.99
C LYS A 541 1.20 -31.77 -2.45
N CYS A 542 -0.08 -31.55 -2.74
CA CYS A 542 -1.16 -32.48 -2.45
C CYS A 542 -1.84 -32.91 -3.75
N SER A 543 -2.02 -34.21 -3.95
CA SER A 543 -2.72 -34.78 -5.12
C SER A 543 -3.51 -36.03 -4.73
N LYS A 544 -4.41 -36.50 -5.60
CA LYS A 544 -5.14 -37.76 -5.41
C LYS A 544 -4.19 -38.96 -5.44
N GLU A 545 -3.16 -38.89 -6.29
CA GLU A 545 -2.17 -39.94 -6.47
C GLU A 545 -0.84 -39.55 -5.83
N VAL A 546 -0.17 -40.54 -5.22
CA VAL A 546 1.12 -40.35 -4.56
C VAL A 546 2.19 -39.91 -5.56
N ALA A 547 2.31 -40.59 -6.71
CA ALA A 547 3.31 -40.28 -7.72
C ALA A 547 3.17 -38.83 -8.23
N THR A 548 1.94 -38.40 -8.50
CA THR A 548 1.63 -37.02 -8.93
C THR A 548 1.91 -35.99 -7.83
N ALA A 549 1.68 -36.34 -6.56
CA ALA A 549 2.06 -35.48 -5.43
C ALA A 549 3.58 -35.35 -5.29
N ILE A 550 4.35 -36.42 -5.49
CA ILE A 550 5.81 -36.39 -5.44
C ILE A 550 6.37 -35.55 -6.60
N ARG A 551 5.97 -35.84 -7.85
CA ARG A 551 6.41 -35.08 -9.03
C ARG A 551 6.11 -33.58 -8.91
N GLY A 552 4.88 -33.25 -8.50
CA GLY A 552 4.50 -31.85 -8.25
C GLY A 552 5.24 -31.24 -7.06
N GLY A 553 5.64 -32.05 -6.07
CA GLY A 553 6.51 -31.65 -4.96
C GLY A 553 7.92 -31.30 -5.45
N ILE A 554 8.52 -32.13 -6.31
CA ILE A 554 9.84 -31.87 -6.93
C ILE A 554 9.81 -30.56 -7.72
N ILE A 555 8.79 -30.36 -8.56
CA ILE A 555 8.63 -29.12 -9.36
C ILE A 555 8.57 -27.89 -8.45
N LEU A 556 7.74 -27.92 -7.40
CA LEU A 556 7.65 -26.81 -6.44
C LEU A 556 8.94 -26.61 -5.63
N ALA A 557 9.67 -27.68 -5.32
CA ALA A 557 10.95 -27.61 -4.64
C ALA A 557 11.99 -26.90 -5.53
N LYS A 558 12.06 -27.25 -6.82
CA LYS A 558 12.93 -26.57 -7.81
C LYS A 558 12.59 -25.08 -7.92
N LEU A 559 11.32 -24.72 -8.02
CA LEU A 559 10.89 -23.31 -8.09
C LEU A 559 11.22 -22.50 -6.83
N SER A 560 11.40 -23.17 -5.69
CA SER A 560 11.66 -22.54 -4.38
C SER A 560 13.09 -22.75 -3.88
N VAL A 561 14.04 -23.02 -4.79
CA VAL A 561 15.46 -23.13 -4.41
C VAL A 561 15.97 -21.78 -3.93
N ILE A 562 16.53 -21.79 -2.72
CA ILE A 562 17.14 -20.64 -2.06
C ILE A 562 18.66 -20.83 -1.94
N PRO A 563 19.44 -19.73 -1.96
CA PRO A 563 20.84 -19.78 -1.61
C PRO A 563 21.00 -19.90 -0.09
N VAL A 564 21.88 -20.80 0.34
CA VAL A 564 22.25 -21.03 1.73
C VAL A 564 23.65 -20.50 1.94
N ARG A 565 23.77 -19.58 2.90
CA ARG A 565 25.07 -19.00 3.24
C ARG A 565 25.81 -19.94 4.18
N ARG A 566 27.00 -20.37 3.74
CA ARG A 566 27.93 -21.17 4.53
C ARG A 566 29.04 -20.27 5.07
N GLY A 567 29.57 -20.61 6.23
CA GLY A 567 30.57 -19.87 6.96
C GLY A 567 31.62 -20.77 7.59
N TYR A 568 32.34 -20.17 8.53
CA TYR A 568 33.47 -20.77 9.23
C TYR A 568 33.23 -20.72 10.73
N TRP A 569 33.78 -21.70 11.44
CA TRP A 569 33.87 -21.66 12.89
C TRP A 569 35.22 -21.06 13.30
N GLY A 570 35.18 -19.92 13.99
CA GLY A 570 36.40 -19.16 14.33
C GLY A 570 37.03 -18.51 13.10
N ASN A 571 38.28 -18.89 12.78
CA ASN A 571 39.06 -18.30 11.69
C ASN A 571 38.67 -18.84 10.31
N LYS A 572 38.91 -18.04 9.27
CA LYS A 572 38.65 -18.38 7.85
C LYS A 572 39.70 -19.35 7.31
N ILE A 573 39.63 -20.60 7.74
CA ILE A 573 40.54 -21.67 7.29
C ILE A 573 39.76 -22.53 6.27
N GLY A 574 40.32 -22.83 5.09
CA GLY A 574 39.75 -23.79 4.12
C GLY A 574 38.43 -23.37 3.44
N LYS A 575 37.58 -24.34 3.04
CA LYS A 575 36.24 -24.10 2.45
C LYS A 575 35.15 -23.85 3.52
N PRO A 576 34.11 -23.05 3.24
CA PRO A 576 32.97 -22.91 4.16
C PRO A 576 32.34 -24.28 4.47
N HIS A 577 32.11 -24.57 5.76
CA HIS A 577 31.71 -25.90 6.24
C HIS A 577 30.52 -25.85 7.23
N THR A 578 30.25 -24.70 7.85
CA THR A 578 29.23 -24.54 8.89
C THR A 578 28.29 -23.35 8.59
N VAL A 579 27.32 -23.08 9.46
CA VAL A 579 26.48 -21.86 9.37
C VAL A 579 27.26 -20.63 9.85
N PRO A 580 27.04 -19.43 9.30
CA PRO A 580 27.88 -18.26 9.60
C PRO A 580 27.62 -17.66 10.99
N CYS A 581 26.42 -17.85 11.54
CA CYS A 581 26.05 -17.37 12.87
C CYS A 581 24.96 -18.27 13.47
N LYS A 582 24.62 -18.04 14.74
CA LYS A 582 23.51 -18.75 15.38
C LYS A 582 22.19 -18.28 14.77
N VAL A 583 21.50 -19.16 14.05
CA VAL A 583 20.23 -18.84 13.38
C VAL A 583 19.08 -19.65 13.98
N THR A 584 17.88 -19.09 13.96
CA THR A 584 16.67 -19.75 14.49
C THR A 584 15.52 -19.65 13.49
N GLY A 585 14.98 -20.79 13.09
CA GLY A 585 13.81 -20.93 12.23
C GLY A 585 12.60 -21.48 12.97
N LYS A 586 11.39 -21.12 12.53
CA LYS A 586 10.13 -21.53 13.20
C LYS A 586 9.04 -21.86 12.18
N CYS A 587 8.28 -22.92 12.46
CA CYS A 587 7.06 -23.24 11.73
C CYS A 587 6.03 -23.89 12.68
N GLY A 588 4.88 -23.24 12.86
CA GLY A 588 3.89 -23.64 13.86
C GLY A 588 4.49 -23.60 15.28
N SER A 589 4.32 -24.68 16.04
CA SER A 589 4.92 -24.83 17.37
C SER A 589 6.39 -25.31 17.35
N VAL A 590 6.93 -25.71 16.19
CA VAL A 590 8.29 -26.23 16.08
C VAL A 590 9.28 -25.10 15.83
N THR A 591 10.33 -25.04 16.65
CA THR A 591 11.44 -24.10 16.51
C THR A 591 12.74 -24.88 16.37
N VAL A 592 13.60 -24.49 15.42
CA VAL A 592 14.90 -25.10 15.15
C VAL A 592 15.96 -24.02 15.24
N ARG A 593 16.97 -24.24 16.08
CA ARG A 593 18.14 -23.38 16.21
C ARG A 593 19.35 -24.11 15.65
N MET A 594 20.13 -23.44 14.82
CA MET A 594 21.42 -23.93 14.32
C MET A 594 22.54 -23.08 14.93
N VAL A 595 23.61 -23.74 15.32
CA VAL A 595 24.78 -23.15 15.95
C VAL A 595 26.01 -23.59 15.17
N PRO A 596 26.90 -22.66 14.78
CA PRO A 596 28.14 -23.01 14.09
C PRO A 596 28.96 -24.04 14.89
N ALA A 597 29.56 -25.01 14.21
CA ALA A 597 30.34 -26.09 14.82
C ALA A 597 31.75 -26.15 14.22
N PRO A 598 32.77 -26.59 15.00
CA PRO A 598 34.12 -26.78 14.50
C PRO A 598 34.16 -27.87 13.43
N ARG A 599 35.19 -27.83 12.57
CA ARG A 599 35.40 -28.84 11.53
C ARG A 599 35.50 -30.24 12.11
N GLY A 600 34.83 -31.19 11.45
CA GLY A 600 34.82 -32.60 11.83
C GLY A 600 33.81 -32.95 12.92
N ALA A 601 33.01 -31.98 13.40
CA ALA A 601 31.90 -32.24 14.30
C ALA A 601 30.75 -33.00 13.60
N GLY A 602 30.64 -32.86 12.28
CA GLY A 602 29.54 -33.38 11.49
C GLY A 602 28.21 -32.67 11.78
N ILE A 603 27.16 -33.13 11.11
CA ILE A 603 25.81 -32.61 11.31
C ILE A 603 25.18 -33.29 12.53
N VAL A 604 25.20 -32.60 13.67
CA VAL A 604 24.56 -33.02 14.92
C VAL A 604 23.10 -32.54 14.91
N ALA A 605 22.27 -33.34 14.25
CA ALA A 605 20.85 -33.06 14.12
C ALA A 605 19.98 -34.31 14.07
N ALA A 606 18.70 -34.15 14.39
CA ALA A 606 17.70 -35.19 14.16
C ALA A 606 17.63 -35.57 12.66
N ARG A 607 17.13 -36.78 12.36
CA ARG A 607 17.10 -37.35 11.00
C ARG A 607 16.58 -36.39 9.92
N VAL A 608 15.52 -35.65 10.22
CA VAL A 608 14.89 -34.73 9.27
C VAL A 608 15.77 -33.50 8.97
N PRO A 609 16.15 -32.65 9.95
CA PRO A 609 17.06 -31.54 9.66
C PRO A 609 18.40 -31.99 9.09
N LYS A 610 18.92 -33.14 9.52
CA LYS A 610 20.19 -33.68 9.02
C LYS A 610 20.19 -33.81 7.49
N LYS A 611 19.12 -34.37 6.92
CA LYS A 611 18.96 -34.48 5.46
C LYS A 611 18.88 -33.11 4.79
N VAL A 612 18.06 -32.20 5.31
CA VAL A 612 17.93 -30.84 4.73
C VAL A 612 19.28 -30.11 4.73
N LEU A 613 20.07 -30.26 5.80
CA LEU A 613 21.40 -29.66 5.94
C LEU A 613 22.44 -30.25 4.98
N GLN A 614 22.37 -31.57 4.73
CA GLN A 614 23.21 -32.23 3.72
C GLN A 614 22.92 -31.69 2.31
N PHE A 615 21.63 -31.53 1.96
CA PHE A 615 21.22 -30.99 0.67
C PHE A 615 21.62 -29.52 0.50
N ALA A 616 21.72 -28.78 1.60
CA ALA A 616 22.24 -27.41 1.62
C ALA A 616 23.77 -27.31 1.58
N GLY A 617 24.51 -28.43 1.69
CA GLY A 617 25.97 -28.44 1.66
C GLY A 617 26.67 -27.98 2.94
N ILE A 618 26.01 -28.13 4.09
CA ILE A 618 26.60 -27.87 5.41
C ILE A 618 27.16 -29.17 5.97
N ASP A 619 28.45 -29.18 6.29
CA ASP A 619 29.17 -30.36 6.77
C ASP A 619 29.13 -30.47 8.31
N ASP A 620 29.25 -29.34 9.00
CA ASP A 620 29.38 -29.26 10.46
C ASP A 620 28.36 -28.28 11.06
N VAL A 621 27.47 -28.73 11.95
CA VAL A 621 26.52 -27.84 12.64
C VAL A 621 25.90 -28.51 13.86
N PHE A 622 25.75 -27.75 14.95
CA PHE A 622 24.95 -28.16 16.10
C PHE A 622 23.52 -27.66 15.95
N THR A 623 22.54 -28.53 16.20
CA THR A 623 21.14 -28.14 16.15
C THR A 623 20.43 -28.38 17.47
N SER A 624 19.46 -27.51 17.78
CA SER A 624 18.56 -27.65 18.92
C SER A 624 17.14 -27.42 18.42
N SER A 625 16.24 -28.38 18.67
CA SER A 625 14.82 -28.25 18.30
C SER A 625 13.92 -28.25 19.53
N ARG A 626 12.84 -27.46 19.49
CA ARG A 626 11.82 -27.37 20.56
C ARG A 626 10.41 -27.41 19.95
N GLY A 627 9.43 -27.87 20.73
CA GLY A 627 8.02 -28.00 20.31
C GLY A 627 7.66 -29.38 19.77
N SER A 628 6.56 -29.48 19.00
CA SER A 628 6.02 -30.76 18.50
C SER A 628 6.78 -31.29 17.27
N THR A 629 8.03 -31.70 17.48
CA THR A 629 8.95 -32.20 16.44
C THR A 629 8.50 -33.51 15.78
N LYS A 630 7.53 -34.23 16.38
CA LYS A 630 6.83 -35.38 15.77
C LYS A 630 6.10 -35.01 14.47
N THR A 631 5.72 -33.73 14.32
CA THR A 631 5.09 -33.22 13.09
C THR A 631 6.15 -32.93 12.03
N LEU A 632 6.61 -33.98 11.35
CA LEU A 632 7.73 -33.90 10.39
C LEU A 632 7.55 -32.80 9.32
N GLY A 633 6.33 -32.53 8.85
CA GLY A 633 6.08 -31.48 7.86
C GLY A 633 6.42 -30.07 8.37
N ASN A 634 6.05 -29.75 9.61
CA ASN A 634 6.41 -28.48 10.24
C ASN A 634 7.90 -28.44 10.61
N PHE A 635 8.46 -29.59 10.98
CA PHE A 635 9.87 -29.70 11.33
C PHE A 635 10.80 -29.45 10.12
N VAL A 636 10.46 -30.00 8.94
CA VAL A 636 11.18 -29.71 7.68
C VAL A 636 11.09 -28.22 7.35
N LYS A 637 9.88 -27.63 7.42
CA LYS A 637 9.66 -26.20 7.15
C LYS A 637 10.42 -25.28 8.10
N ALA A 638 10.43 -25.59 9.39
CA ALA A 638 11.19 -24.82 10.39
C ALA A 638 12.70 -24.89 10.14
N THR A 639 13.20 -26.04 9.66
CA THR A 639 14.60 -26.19 9.26
C THR A 639 14.94 -25.37 8.02
N PHE A 640 14.07 -25.41 7.01
CA PHE A 640 14.24 -24.63 5.77
C PHE A 640 14.19 -23.11 6.04
N ASP A 641 13.26 -22.64 6.87
CA ASP A 641 13.21 -21.23 7.32
C ASP A 641 14.50 -20.81 8.06
N CYS A 642 15.09 -21.71 8.84
CA CYS A 642 16.37 -21.47 9.50
C CYS A 642 17.51 -21.27 8.49
N LEU A 643 17.54 -22.07 7.41
CA LEU A 643 18.51 -21.93 6.32
C LEU A 643 18.31 -20.65 5.52
N GLN A 644 17.07 -20.27 5.23
CA GLN A 644 16.77 -19.02 4.53
C GLN A 644 17.34 -17.80 5.27
N LYS A 645 17.25 -17.80 6.60
CA LYS A 645 17.79 -16.73 7.45
C LYS A 645 19.31 -16.63 7.44
N THR A 646 20.05 -17.67 7.05
CA THR A 646 21.51 -17.60 6.93
C THR A 646 21.96 -16.55 5.91
N TYR A 647 21.17 -16.35 4.85
CA TYR A 647 21.47 -15.38 3.81
C TYR A 647 21.26 -13.92 4.26
N GLY A 648 20.47 -13.71 5.31
CA GLY A 648 20.25 -12.39 5.91
C GLY A 648 21.44 -11.86 6.73
N PHE A 649 22.45 -12.70 7.00
CA PHE A 649 23.65 -12.30 7.75
C PHE A 649 24.79 -11.92 6.80
N LEU A 650 25.27 -10.67 6.91
CA LEU A 650 26.40 -10.14 6.15
C LEU A 650 27.66 -10.11 7.01
N THR A 651 28.60 -11.03 6.74
CA THR A 651 29.94 -10.98 7.32
C THR A 651 30.69 -9.73 6.84
N PRO A 652 31.61 -9.15 7.65
CA PRO A 652 32.33 -7.91 7.31
C PRO A 652 33.02 -7.89 5.94
N GLU A 653 33.44 -9.05 5.45
CA GLU A 653 34.03 -9.22 4.12
C GLU A 653 33.07 -8.85 2.96
N PHE A 654 31.76 -8.80 3.22
CA PHE A 654 30.71 -8.40 2.26
C PHE A 654 30.13 -7.01 2.55
N TRP A 655 30.74 -6.23 3.44
CA TRP A 655 30.36 -4.81 3.64
C TRP A 655 30.93 -3.88 2.57
N LYS A 656 31.76 -4.40 1.66
CA LYS A 656 32.26 -3.64 0.51
C LYS A 656 31.08 -3.17 -0.33
N GLU A 657 31.19 -1.94 -0.82
CA GLU A 657 30.17 -1.33 -1.66
C GLU A 657 29.95 -2.15 -2.94
N THR A 658 28.74 -2.71 -3.09
CA THR A 658 28.36 -3.45 -4.29
C THR A 658 27.99 -2.45 -5.38
N ARG A 659 28.79 -2.37 -6.44
CA ARG A 659 28.43 -1.56 -7.62
C ARG A 659 27.26 -2.23 -8.34
N PHE A 660 26.14 -1.52 -8.44
CA PHE A 660 24.97 -2.01 -9.17
C PHE A 660 25.30 -2.14 -10.67
N SER A 661 25.41 -3.36 -11.16
CA SER A 661 25.48 -3.65 -12.59
C SER A 661 24.06 -3.58 -13.20
N LYS A 662 23.98 -3.30 -14.51
CA LYS A 662 22.73 -3.39 -15.25
C LYS A 662 22.13 -4.79 -15.04
N SER A 663 20.82 -4.85 -14.82
CA SER A 663 20.16 -6.16 -14.71
C SER A 663 20.19 -6.89 -16.06
N PRO A 664 20.19 -8.23 -16.08
CA PRO A 664 20.15 -9.00 -17.33
C PRO A 664 18.95 -8.62 -18.23
N TYR A 665 17.82 -8.21 -17.64
CA TYR A 665 16.69 -7.71 -18.41
C TYR A 665 16.96 -6.38 -19.10
N GLN A 666 17.76 -5.51 -18.49
CA GLN A 666 18.15 -4.23 -19.05
C GLN A 666 19.28 -4.39 -20.08
N GLU A 667 20.22 -5.31 -19.85
CA GLU A 667 21.32 -5.57 -20.77
C GLU A 667 20.84 -6.22 -22.08
N PHE A 668 19.92 -7.19 -21.98
CA PHE A 668 19.38 -7.92 -23.13
C PHE A 668 17.98 -7.45 -23.55
N THR A 669 17.62 -6.19 -23.28
CA THR A 669 16.30 -5.64 -23.61
C THR A 669 15.98 -5.79 -25.11
N ASP A 670 16.92 -5.45 -25.99
CA ASP A 670 16.73 -5.48 -27.45
C ASP A 670 16.59 -6.92 -27.99
N GLU A 671 17.34 -7.88 -27.43
CA GLU A 671 17.24 -9.30 -27.78
C GLU A 671 15.92 -9.93 -27.31
N LEU A 672 15.44 -9.53 -26.13
CA LEU A 672 14.15 -9.97 -25.61
C LEU A 672 12.97 -9.39 -26.40
N ALA A 673 13.13 -8.18 -26.95
CA ALA A 673 12.14 -7.54 -27.81
C ALA A 673 12.09 -8.19 -29.21
N SER A 674 13.24 -8.46 -29.83
CA SER A 674 13.30 -9.04 -31.19
C SER A 674 12.74 -10.46 -31.27
N LYS A 675 13.02 -11.30 -30.26
CA LYS A 675 12.47 -12.67 -30.18
C LYS A 675 10.97 -12.71 -29.91
N ALA A 676 10.40 -11.66 -29.33
CA ALA A 676 8.94 -11.55 -29.23
C ALA A 676 8.31 -11.41 -30.61
N THR A 677 8.90 -10.59 -31.50
CA THR A 677 8.39 -10.35 -32.87
C THR A 677 8.48 -11.59 -33.76
N THR A 678 9.54 -12.38 -33.65
CA THR A 678 9.69 -13.63 -34.43
C THR A 678 8.71 -14.71 -34.00
N SER A 679 8.45 -14.84 -32.69
CA SER A 679 7.49 -15.84 -32.18
C SER A 679 6.04 -15.53 -32.60
N THR A 680 5.69 -14.25 -32.75
CA THR A 680 4.37 -13.82 -33.27
C THR A 680 4.23 -14.07 -34.77
N LYS A 681 5.30 -13.91 -35.56
CA LYS A 681 5.29 -14.23 -37.00
C LYS A 681 5.14 -15.73 -37.28
N VAL A 682 5.87 -16.57 -36.53
CA VAL A 682 5.80 -18.03 -36.70
C VAL A 682 4.44 -18.60 -36.29
N LEU A 683 3.77 -18.01 -35.29
CA LEU A 683 2.39 -18.38 -34.93
C LEU A 683 1.37 -17.93 -35.98
N ALA A 684 1.55 -16.73 -36.55
CA ALA A 684 0.69 -16.24 -37.63
C ALA A 684 0.83 -17.08 -38.91
N GLU A 685 2.04 -17.52 -39.27
CA GLU A 685 2.28 -18.41 -40.41
C GLU A 685 1.76 -19.83 -40.19
N ALA A 686 1.71 -20.31 -38.93
CA ALA A 686 1.14 -21.61 -38.59
C ALA A 686 -0.40 -21.61 -38.56
N GLU A 687 -1.03 -20.48 -38.25
CA GLU A 687 -2.48 -20.30 -38.36
C GLU A 687 -2.95 -20.08 -39.81
N GLU A 688 -2.06 -19.67 -40.72
CA GLU A 688 -2.35 -19.53 -42.15
C GLU A 688 -2.22 -20.87 -42.92
N GLN A 689 -1.63 -21.90 -42.32
CA GLN A 689 -1.45 -23.24 -42.91
C GLN A 689 -2.37 -24.33 -42.31
N ALA A 690 -3.27 -23.98 -41.39
CA ALA A 690 -4.29 -24.86 -40.81
C ALA A 690 -5.70 -24.39 -41.22
#